data_AF-A0A2D9C5R4-F1
#
_entry.id   AF-A0A2D9C5R4-F1
#
_cell.length_a   1.000
_cell.length_b   1.000
_cell.length_c   1.000
_cell.angle_alpha   90.00
_cell.angle_beta   90.00
_cell.angle_gamma   90.00
#
_symmetry.space_group_name_H-M   'P 1'
#
loop_
_entity.id
_entity.type
_entity.pdbx_description
1 polymer ?
#
loop_
_entity_poly.entity_id
_entity_poly.type
_entity_poly.pdbx_seq_one_letter_code
_entity_poly.pdbx_strand_id
1 'polypeptide(L)'
;MRQGQDRLEITMPLPSEKVSQLKAAFEEELAKLSVTSIDENEFERIMRLPQDERDAKLAELGQVSETVNNALREAASAFTEAQQLRQQLILFEQNVDIADEIKDDLAIKAAEAEIRYEVARDAALATAISREEVKRALERSTEQKIIRDGDDVITLDSPRKRALDGIRQQYPEIEDQLNRVIEAYDEYSANRKSLDDTSDLKRLVQASGVLSFRITVDPQSGGAGSVVTHPDEQRLREQLIEKGPKQAGARDARWFKINKADSWYKSVQDYDRMIADPASYFASNYNYVVEEYNGDYYMLCWDTRDMRMTNDDARWKVSRAYQTSDQLGRPAIGFEMDPAGAARLGELTGNNEQNNMAVLLDDEVYTAPNLNARITNRGIIEGDFSIEEINYIIRVLGAGSLQAKLSPEPLSENTIAPDLGKDNLDAGVDAGKWALIIVSGFMLVYYMGYGFVAVLCLAANAILILGALALSRASLTLPGIAGIILTFGMAVDANVLIFERIREELNNGLDLRQAVRLGYEKALSSIVDGNVTNLIVCLVLANVGTQEIRGFAITLGIGVVCTMVSALFFSHIIMVTLVDKLRFRKMAMLPMIVKPIERILHPNINWIGLRWVTVFISLFFVGLGITMVVTQGSKMLDTEFRGGTQVTLTFMKNADTPDPDDRLTMPRPEVEEIIHSLGDDNVALEAMRNAEVLPINPREDGLTADTFSIKTTLTNRDQVGPAIVSAFRDLLDVPPPLEFEDSQVPDSAAAPVYPIIEPRLGENINLPEVRNDATEFVGGVAIVLNNISPPQSEDQIRDRIARTRQKDDFNDIVGRKLAIVTIDGSPDEIESCVIMVYDPTIDYFVNADIWRSEVAQREWELIAASLANSSDQLSVQSFSPAIAENFRATAVAAVMLSLLLILIYIWVRFGSVRYSAAAIVALAHDVLIVIGLIAFAEIMYEHHIFDGFAQWAKIEPFKIDLNLVAALLTLIGYSLNDTIVIMDRIRENRGKLPYASKAVVNRSINETISRTLVTSGTTLLAVLLLYIDGGPGVHAFSYALLVGVLVGTYSSIAVASPLVWSRKHDLSERRKREEEELNALPNQE
;
A
#
# COMPACT_ATOMS: atom_id res chain seq x y z
N MET A 1 15.20 -9.15 -9.72
CA MET A 1 13.98 -9.48 -10.49
C MET A 1 13.21 -10.67 -9.89
N ARG A 2 12.95 -10.72 -8.57
CA ARG A 2 12.13 -11.78 -7.94
C ARG A 2 10.73 -11.32 -7.52
N GLN A 3 10.54 -10.00 -7.35
CA GLN A 3 9.30 -9.41 -6.83
C GLN A 3 8.09 -9.45 -7.79
N GLY A 4 8.20 -10.09 -8.96
CA GLY A 4 7.08 -10.28 -9.90
C GLY A 4 6.77 -11.75 -10.21
N GLN A 5 7.40 -12.71 -9.52
CA GLN A 5 7.05 -14.13 -9.66
C GLN A 5 5.96 -14.56 -8.65
N ASP A 6 5.92 -13.94 -7.47
CA ASP A 6 5.10 -14.42 -6.35
C ASP A 6 4.08 -13.36 -5.84
N ARG A 7 4.06 -12.14 -6.40
CA ARG A 7 3.17 -11.05 -5.96
C ARG A 7 2.82 -10.11 -7.11
N LEU A 8 1.59 -9.58 -7.05
CA LEU A 8 1.10 -8.53 -7.93
C LEU A 8 0.73 -7.32 -7.06
N GLU A 9 1.20 -6.16 -7.47
CA GLU A 9 0.85 -4.88 -6.88
C GLU A 9 0.03 -4.13 -7.93
N ILE A 10 -1.18 -3.72 -7.57
CA ILE A 10 -2.11 -3.07 -8.48
C ILE A 10 -2.59 -1.80 -7.81
N THR A 11 -2.32 -0.67 -8.44
CA THR A 11 -2.88 0.63 -8.05
C THR A 11 -4.14 0.84 -8.87
N MET A 12 -5.26 1.08 -8.20
CA MET A 12 -6.53 1.41 -8.83
C MET A 12 -7.05 2.74 -8.27
N PRO A 13 -7.73 3.56 -9.08
CA PRO A 13 -8.44 4.72 -8.56
C PRO A 13 -9.53 4.25 -7.59
N LEU A 14 -9.85 5.10 -6.62
CA LEU A 14 -10.99 4.86 -5.74
C LEU A 14 -12.30 4.90 -6.55
N PRO A 15 -13.33 4.12 -6.14
CA PRO A 15 -14.67 4.24 -6.71
C PRO A 15 -15.18 5.68 -6.65
N SER A 16 -16.11 6.01 -7.54
CA SER A 16 -16.85 7.26 -7.40
C SER A 16 -17.60 7.28 -6.06
N GLU A 17 -17.67 8.45 -5.44
CA GLU A 17 -18.25 8.66 -4.11
C GLU A 17 -19.70 8.19 -4.01
N LYS A 18 -20.48 8.39 -5.08
CA LYS A 18 -21.85 7.87 -5.22
C LYS A 18 -21.88 6.34 -5.07
N VAL A 19 -20.93 5.66 -5.70
CA VAL A 19 -20.82 4.20 -5.62
C VAL A 19 -20.36 3.76 -4.23
N SER A 20 -19.45 4.49 -3.58
CA SER A 20 -19.07 4.26 -2.18
C SER A 20 -20.25 4.40 -1.22
N GLN A 21 -21.08 5.43 -1.37
CA GLN A 21 -22.26 5.65 -0.52
C GLN A 21 -23.32 4.57 -0.72
N LEU A 22 -23.64 4.23 -1.97
CA LEU A 22 -24.57 3.14 -2.29
C LEU A 22 -24.06 1.81 -1.75
N LYS A 23 -22.73 1.57 -1.81
CA LYS A 23 -22.11 0.39 -1.20
C LYS A 23 -22.26 0.41 0.32
N ALA A 24 -21.96 1.52 0.98
CA ALA A 24 -22.09 1.66 2.43
C ALA A 24 -23.54 1.46 2.89
N ALA A 25 -24.51 2.04 2.19
CA ALA A 25 -25.94 1.85 2.45
C ALA A 25 -26.36 0.38 2.29
N PHE A 26 -25.88 -0.28 1.23
CA PHE A 26 -26.08 -1.71 1.05
C PHE A 26 -25.46 -2.53 2.18
N GLU A 27 -24.21 -2.27 2.55
CA GLU A 27 -23.51 -2.98 3.63
C GLU A 27 -24.17 -2.73 5.00
N GLU A 28 -24.69 -1.54 5.24
CA GLU A 28 -25.43 -1.19 6.45
C GLU A 28 -26.75 -1.95 6.54
N GLU A 29 -27.56 -1.97 5.47
CA GLU A 29 -28.80 -2.76 5.44
C GLU A 29 -28.50 -4.26 5.53
N LEU A 30 -27.43 -4.75 4.89
CA LEU A 30 -26.99 -6.15 5.00
C LEU A 30 -26.55 -6.49 6.42
N ALA A 31 -25.89 -5.57 7.12
CA ALA A 31 -25.51 -5.73 8.52
C ALA A 31 -26.73 -5.76 9.46
N LYS A 32 -27.82 -5.04 9.13
CA LYS A 32 -29.10 -5.10 9.88
C LYS A 32 -29.80 -6.46 9.69
N LEU A 33 -29.57 -7.13 8.57
CA LEU A 33 -30.14 -8.43 8.24
C LEU A 33 -29.50 -9.59 9.02
N SER A 34 -28.28 -9.41 9.55
CA SER A 34 -27.60 -10.42 10.38
C SER A 34 -28.11 -10.42 11.82
N VAL A 35 -29.42 -10.62 11.95
CA VAL A 35 -29.98 -11.03 13.22
C VAL A 35 -29.41 -12.42 13.52
N THR A 36 -28.59 -12.52 14.56
CA THR A 36 -28.19 -13.76 15.25
C THR A 36 -27.28 -14.76 14.53
N SER A 37 -26.16 -14.36 13.91
CA SER A 37 -25.07 -15.34 13.69
C SER A 37 -24.33 -15.61 15.01
N ILE A 38 -24.80 -16.55 15.82
CA ILE A 38 -23.97 -17.06 16.93
C ILE A 38 -22.92 -17.96 16.29
N ASP A 39 -21.66 -17.53 16.30
CA ASP A 39 -20.54 -18.36 15.87
C ASP A 39 -20.52 -19.66 16.71
N GLU A 40 -20.17 -20.79 16.11
CA GLU A 40 -20.15 -22.08 16.81
C GLU A 40 -19.28 -22.02 18.08
N ASN A 41 -18.15 -21.29 18.02
CA ASN A 41 -17.27 -21.11 19.17
C ASN A 41 -17.87 -20.19 20.24
N GLU A 42 -18.64 -19.19 19.83
CA GLU A 42 -19.34 -18.29 20.74
C GLU A 42 -20.50 -19.00 21.43
N PHE A 43 -21.25 -19.82 20.69
CA PHE A 43 -22.32 -20.66 21.22
C PHE A 43 -21.78 -21.62 22.29
N GLU A 44 -20.69 -22.33 21.98
CA GLU A 44 -20.01 -23.23 22.90
C GLU A 44 -19.47 -22.50 24.14
N ARG A 45 -18.98 -21.26 23.98
CA ARG A 45 -18.53 -20.43 25.11
C ARG A 45 -19.70 -20.07 26.01
N ILE A 46 -20.83 -19.66 25.45
CA ILE A 46 -22.04 -19.27 26.20
C ILE A 46 -22.59 -20.50 26.95
N MET A 47 -22.66 -21.67 26.30
CA MET A 47 -23.16 -22.88 26.94
C MET A 47 -22.34 -23.32 28.16
N ARG A 48 -21.03 -23.00 28.19
CA ARG A 48 -20.12 -23.28 29.32
C ARG A 48 -20.23 -22.32 30.50
N LEU A 49 -20.97 -21.21 30.37
CA LEU A 49 -21.18 -20.27 31.47
C LEU A 49 -22.06 -20.89 32.57
N PRO A 50 -21.98 -20.37 33.82
CA PRO A 50 -22.94 -20.71 34.87
C PRO A 50 -24.37 -20.49 34.39
N GLN A 51 -25.30 -21.35 34.81
CA GLN A 51 -26.69 -21.39 34.31
C GLN A 51 -27.37 -20.00 34.31
N ASP A 52 -27.24 -19.25 35.40
CA ASP A 52 -27.88 -17.92 35.52
C ASP A 52 -27.32 -16.89 34.52
N GLU A 53 -26.02 -16.93 34.23
CA GLU A 53 -25.35 -16.03 33.28
C GLU A 53 -25.61 -16.44 31.83
N ARG A 54 -25.60 -17.75 31.56
CA ARG A 54 -25.94 -18.31 30.25
C ARG A 54 -27.37 -17.95 29.85
N ASP A 55 -28.34 -18.18 30.74
CA ASP A 55 -29.75 -17.98 30.44
C ASP A 55 -30.05 -16.47 30.23
N ALA A 56 -29.35 -15.58 30.93
CA ALA A 56 -29.41 -14.13 30.69
C ALA A 56 -28.83 -13.72 29.32
N LYS A 57 -27.68 -14.28 28.93
CA LYS A 57 -27.03 -13.99 27.64
C LYS A 57 -27.81 -14.55 26.45
N LEU A 58 -28.38 -15.75 26.60
CA LEU A 58 -29.27 -16.35 25.59
C LEU A 58 -30.60 -15.59 25.48
N ALA A 59 -31.13 -15.05 26.58
CA ALA A 59 -32.32 -14.20 26.54
C ALA A 59 -32.07 -12.86 25.85
N GLU A 60 -30.86 -12.32 25.90
CA GLU A 60 -30.42 -11.14 25.14
C GLU A 60 -30.35 -11.45 23.63
N LEU A 61 -29.77 -12.60 23.27
CA LEU A 61 -29.66 -13.06 21.88
C LEU A 61 -31.02 -13.43 21.26
N GLY A 62 -31.95 -13.97 22.07
CA GLY A 62 -33.28 -14.37 21.64
C GLY A 62 -34.34 -13.26 21.62
N GLN A 63 -33.99 -11.98 21.80
CA GLN A 63 -34.99 -10.89 21.80
C GLN A 63 -35.59 -10.59 20.43
N VAL A 64 -34.91 -11.00 19.35
CA VAL A 64 -35.25 -10.55 17.99
C VAL A 64 -36.24 -11.48 17.29
N SER A 65 -36.28 -12.77 17.63
CA SER A 65 -37.24 -13.73 17.09
C SER A 65 -37.68 -14.74 18.15
N GLU A 66 -38.99 -14.97 18.23
CA GLU A 66 -39.58 -15.95 19.15
C GLU A 66 -39.13 -17.38 18.80
N THR A 67 -38.90 -17.65 17.52
CA THR A 67 -38.41 -18.94 16.99
C THR A 67 -36.97 -19.21 17.42
N VAL A 68 -36.09 -18.22 17.28
CA VAL A 68 -34.68 -18.27 17.73
C VAL A 68 -34.61 -18.43 19.25
N ASN A 69 -35.42 -17.67 20.00
CA ASN A 69 -35.47 -17.76 21.46
C ASN A 69 -35.86 -19.18 21.94
N ASN A 70 -36.84 -19.79 21.27
CA ASN A 70 -37.28 -21.14 21.60
C ASN A 70 -36.19 -22.18 21.30
N ALA A 71 -35.51 -22.08 20.15
CA ALA A 71 -34.40 -22.97 19.79
C ALA A 71 -33.21 -22.83 20.75
N LEU A 72 -32.84 -21.60 21.13
CA LEU A 72 -31.77 -21.34 22.11
C LEU A 72 -32.10 -21.88 23.51
N ARG A 73 -33.35 -21.76 23.95
CA ARG A 73 -33.82 -22.31 25.23
C ARG A 73 -33.84 -23.83 25.22
N GLU A 74 -34.27 -24.43 24.12
CA GLU A 74 -34.25 -25.89 23.95
C GLU A 74 -32.82 -26.42 24.02
N ALA A 75 -31.89 -25.82 23.28
CA ALA A 75 -30.48 -26.18 23.32
C ALA A 75 -29.85 -26.02 24.71
N ALA A 76 -30.15 -24.93 25.42
CA ALA A 76 -29.67 -24.72 26.79
C ALA A 76 -30.24 -25.74 27.78
N SER A 77 -31.50 -26.14 27.61
CA SER A 77 -32.14 -27.17 28.43
C SER A 77 -31.51 -28.55 28.19
N ALA A 78 -31.31 -28.93 26.93
CA ALA A 78 -30.68 -30.18 26.54
C ALA A 78 -29.22 -30.27 27.00
N PHE A 79 -28.47 -29.17 26.89
CA PHE A 79 -27.10 -29.08 27.41
C PHE A 79 -27.03 -29.32 28.92
N THR A 80 -27.96 -28.72 29.67
CA THR A 80 -28.03 -28.87 31.13
C THR A 80 -28.38 -30.30 31.52
N GLU A 81 -29.32 -30.93 30.82
CA GLU A 81 -29.68 -32.34 31.03
C GLU A 81 -28.47 -33.27 30.75
N ALA A 82 -27.78 -33.06 29.63
CA ALA A 82 -26.61 -33.85 29.24
C ALA A 82 -25.47 -33.71 30.28
N GLN A 83 -25.18 -32.50 30.75
CA GLN A 83 -24.16 -32.30 31.80
C GLN A 83 -24.52 -32.99 33.12
N GLN A 84 -25.79 -32.92 33.54
CA GLN A 84 -26.22 -33.54 34.79
C GLN A 84 -26.09 -35.07 34.73
N LEU A 85 -26.56 -35.68 33.64
CA LEU A 85 -26.46 -37.14 33.44
C LEU A 85 -25.00 -37.59 33.32
N ARG A 86 -24.15 -36.81 32.66
CA ARG A 86 -22.70 -37.08 32.55
C ARG A 86 -21.99 -36.98 33.90
N GLN A 87 -22.33 -35.99 34.73
CA GLN A 87 -21.80 -35.90 36.10
C GLN A 87 -22.27 -37.08 36.98
N GLN A 88 -23.54 -37.48 36.87
CA GLN A 88 -24.06 -38.65 37.58
C GLN A 88 -23.36 -39.94 37.16
N LEU A 89 -23.10 -40.11 35.86
CA LEU A 89 -22.35 -41.25 35.31
C LEU A 89 -20.93 -41.30 35.87
N ILE A 90 -20.19 -40.19 35.86
CA ILE A 90 -18.83 -40.10 36.42
C ILE A 90 -18.82 -40.47 37.91
N LEU A 91 -19.81 -39.99 38.68
CA LEU A 91 -19.92 -40.31 40.11
C LEU A 91 -20.25 -41.80 40.35
N PHE A 92 -21.03 -42.43 39.47
CA PHE A 92 -21.42 -43.84 39.57
C PHE A 92 -20.31 -44.78 39.08
N GLU A 93 -19.54 -44.40 38.06
CA GLU A 93 -18.36 -45.12 37.59
C GLU A 93 -17.27 -45.21 38.66
N GLN A 94 -17.12 -44.16 39.48
CA GLN A 94 -16.17 -44.13 40.59
C GLN A 94 -16.61 -44.98 41.79
N ASN A 95 -17.86 -45.45 41.82
CA ASN A 95 -18.41 -46.23 42.94
C ASN A 95 -18.46 -47.72 42.58
N VAL A 96 -17.71 -48.53 43.33
CA VAL A 96 -17.51 -49.97 43.08
C VAL A 96 -18.73 -50.81 43.51
N ASP A 97 -19.62 -50.26 44.34
CA ASP A 97 -20.78 -50.96 44.92
C ASP A 97 -22.07 -50.89 44.06
N ILE A 98 -22.04 -50.27 42.88
CA ILE A 98 -23.19 -50.11 41.99
C ILE A 98 -23.15 -51.17 40.89
N ALA A 99 -24.27 -51.87 40.65
CA ALA A 99 -24.39 -52.91 39.63
C ALA A 99 -24.19 -52.36 38.20
N ASP A 100 -23.47 -53.09 37.37
CA ASP A 100 -23.11 -52.68 36.00
C ASP A 100 -24.34 -52.42 35.11
N GLU A 101 -25.44 -53.15 35.30
CA GLU A 101 -26.71 -52.92 34.58
C GLU A 101 -27.29 -51.50 34.80
N ILE A 102 -27.07 -50.92 35.98
CA ILE A 102 -27.53 -49.55 36.31
C ILE A 102 -26.58 -48.51 35.70
N LYS A 103 -25.29 -48.84 35.60
CA LYS A 103 -24.29 -47.98 34.94
C LYS A 103 -24.54 -47.93 33.43
N ASP A 104 -24.85 -49.08 32.82
CA ASP A 104 -25.16 -49.19 31.40
C ASP A 104 -26.45 -48.44 31.04
N ASP A 105 -27.52 -48.54 31.84
CA ASP A 105 -28.77 -47.78 31.64
C ASP A 105 -28.54 -46.26 31.76
N LEU A 106 -27.70 -45.82 32.71
CA LEU A 106 -27.34 -44.42 32.87
C LEU A 106 -26.46 -43.91 31.73
N ALA A 107 -25.54 -44.76 31.23
CA ALA A 107 -24.70 -44.44 30.07
C ALA A 107 -25.54 -44.28 28.79
N ILE A 108 -26.55 -45.13 28.58
CA ILE A 108 -27.49 -44.99 27.47
C ILE A 108 -28.26 -43.66 27.58
N LYS A 109 -28.78 -43.33 28.77
CA LYS A 109 -29.50 -42.06 29.00
C LYS A 109 -28.61 -40.83 28.80
N ALA A 110 -27.35 -40.89 29.22
CA ALA A 110 -26.39 -39.82 29.01
C ALA A 110 -26.08 -39.63 27.51
N ALA A 111 -25.88 -40.72 26.77
CA ALA A 111 -25.68 -40.68 25.32
C ALA A 111 -26.91 -40.14 24.57
N GLU A 112 -28.11 -40.56 24.94
CA GLU A 112 -29.36 -40.03 24.36
C GLU A 112 -29.53 -38.53 24.63
N ALA A 113 -29.18 -38.05 25.82
CA ALA A 113 -29.24 -36.63 26.15
C ALA A 113 -28.17 -35.80 25.40
N GLU A 114 -26.98 -36.36 25.17
CA GLU A 114 -25.92 -35.70 24.40
C GLU A 114 -26.30 -35.61 22.91
N ILE A 115 -26.93 -36.64 22.33
CA ILE A 115 -27.52 -36.60 20.98
C ILE A 115 -28.63 -35.54 20.90
N ARG A 116 -29.53 -35.46 21.90
CA ARG A 116 -30.56 -34.41 21.94
C ARG A 116 -29.96 -33.01 22.00
N TYR A 117 -28.86 -32.83 22.74
CA TYR A 117 -28.13 -31.56 22.75
C TYR A 117 -27.53 -31.24 21.38
N GLU A 118 -26.88 -32.20 20.71
CA GLU A 118 -26.33 -31.99 19.36
C GLU A 118 -27.42 -31.58 18.37
N VAL A 119 -28.56 -32.26 18.37
CA VAL A 119 -29.71 -31.91 17.51
C VAL A 119 -30.26 -30.52 17.83
N ALA A 120 -30.41 -30.17 19.11
CA ALA A 120 -30.92 -28.87 19.52
C ALA A 120 -29.91 -27.73 19.26
N ARG A 121 -28.62 -28.00 19.41
CA ARG A 121 -27.52 -27.09 19.04
C ARG A 121 -27.55 -26.80 17.55
N ASP A 122 -27.60 -27.85 16.73
CA ASP A 122 -27.59 -27.71 15.28
C ASP A 122 -28.84 -26.96 14.80
N ALA A 123 -29.99 -27.23 15.42
CA ALA A 123 -31.22 -26.47 15.19
C ALA A 123 -31.09 -24.99 15.58
N ALA A 124 -30.46 -24.68 16.72
CA ALA A 124 -30.24 -23.30 17.15
C ALA A 124 -29.26 -22.55 16.22
N LEU A 125 -28.17 -23.21 15.79
CA LEU A 125 -27.20 -22.64 14.84
C LEU A 125 -27.81 -22.47 13.43
N ALA A 126 -28.74 -23.34 13.04
CA ALA A 126 -29.44 -23.26 11.75
C ALA A 126 -30.51 -22.15 11.67
N THR A 127 -30.83 -21.47 12.78
CA THR A 127 -31.77 -20.32 12.75
C THR A 127 -31.14 -19.03 12.23
N ALA A 128 -29.83 -19.02 11.97
CA ALA A 128 -29.08 -17.84 11.54
C ALA A 128 -28.92 -17.78 10.01
N ILE A 129 -29.33 -16.67 9.40
CA ILE A 129 -28.97 -16.37 8.00
C ILE A 129 -27.54 -15.85 7.94
N SER A 130 -26.72 -16.47 7.08
CA SER A 130 -25.39 -15.95 6.80
C SER A 130 -25.48 -14.73 5.87
N ARG A 131 -24.78 -13.63 6.20
CA ARG A 131 -24.61 -12.47 5.30
C ARG A 131 -24.10 -12.90 3.93
N GLU A 132 -23.24 -13.91 3.91
CA GLU A 132 -22.66 -14.47 2.70
C GLU A 132 -23.69 -15.26 1.87
N GLU A 133 -24.72 -15.83 2.50
CA GLU A 133 -25.81 -16.50 1.79
C GLU A 133 -26.72 -15.50 1.07
N VAL A 134 -27.09 -14.41 1.74
CA VAL A 134 -27.88 -13.32 1.13
C VAL A 134 -27.08 -12.63 0.02
N LYS A 135 -25.81 -12.33 0.27
CA LYS A 135 -24.92 -11.72 -0.73
C LYS A 135 -24.76 -12.61 -1.97
N ARG A 136 -24.53 -13.91 -1.77
CA ARG A 136 -24.49 -14.90 -2.86
C ARG A 136 -25.81 -14.99 -3.62
N ALA A 137 -26.96 -14.87 -2.94
CA ALA A 137 -28.26 -14.85 -3.59
C ALA A 137 -28.44 -13.60 -4.48
N LEU A 138 -28.05 -12.41 -3.98
CA LEU A 138 -28.14 -11.12 -4.68
C LEU A 138 -27.25 -11.05 -5.92
N GLU A 139 -26.07 -11.67 -5.86
CA GLU A 139 -25.10 -11.73 -6.98
C GLU A 139 -25.53 -12.67 -8.12
N ARG A 140 -26.62 -13.45 -7.97
CA ARG A 140 -27.15 -14.31 -9.03
C ARG A 140 -27.79 -13.49 -10.16
N SER A 141 -27.85 -14.08 -11.36
CA SER A 141 -28.45 -13.43 -12.54
C SER A 141 -29.91 -13.04 -12.31
N THR A 142 -30.26 -11.85 -12.80
CA THR A 142 -31.62 -11.32 -12.86
C THR A 142 -32.39 -11.74 -14.11
N GLU A 143 -31.72 -12.39 -15.06
CA GLU A 143 -32.35 -12.82 -16.32
C GLU A 143 -33.42 -13.89 -16.07
N GLN A 144 -34.60 -13.64 -16.62
CA GLN A 144 -35.70 -14.62 -16.63
C GLN A 144 -35.53 -15.55 -17.82
N LYS A 145 -35.67 -16.85 -17.59
CA LYS A 145 -35.53 -17.84 -18.65
C LYS A 145 -36.90 -18.09 -19.29
N ILE A 146 -37.05 -17.72 -20.55
CA ILE A 146 -38.28 -17.99 -21.31
C ILE A 146 -38.15 -19.36 -21.94
N ILE A 147 -39.00 -20.29 -21.54
CA ILE A 147 -39.04 -21.64 -22.06
C ILE A 147 -40.31 -21.83 -22.88
N ARG A 148 -40.16 -22.41 -24.07
CA ARG A 148 -41.30 -22.87 -24.88
C ARG A 148 -41.53 -24.35 -24.62
N ASP A 149 -42.70 -24.67 -24.07
CA ASP A 149 -43.19 -26.05 -23.92
C ASP A 149 -44.41 -26.24 -24.83
N GLY A 150 -44.19 -26.84 -26.00
CA GLY A 150 -45.20 -26.92 -27.05
C GLY A 150 -45.62 -25.54 -27.61
N ASP A 151 -46.92 -25.22 -27.52
CA ASP A 151 -47.49 -23.92 -27.92
C ASP A 151 -47.47 -22.88 -26.78
N ASP A 152 -47.12 -23.27 -25.54
CA ASP A 152 -47.12 -22.40 -24.37
C ASP A 152 -45.72 -21.83 -24.07
N VAL A 153 -45.69 -20.54 -23.72
CA VAL A 153 -44.47 -19.83 -23.32
C VAL A 153 -44.51 -19.69 -21.80
N ILE A 154 -43.63 -20.43 -21.11
CA ILE A 154 -43.51 -20.39 -19.66
C ILE A 154 -42.25 -19.58 -19.31
N THR A 155 -42.43 -18.45 -18.63
CA THR A 155 -41.34 -17.64 -18.11
C THR A 155 -40.95 -18.14 -16.73
N LEU A 156 -39.73 -18.67 -16.59
CA LEU A 156 -39.15 -19.00 -15.30
C LEU A 156 -38.59 -17.74 -14.65
N ASP A 157 -38.86 -17.62 -13.35
CA ASP A 157 -38.28 -16.59 -12.51
C ASP A 157 -36.74 -16.68 -12.49
N SER A 158 -36.11 -15.51 -12.37
CA SER A 158 -34.66 -15.42 -12.41
C SER A 158 -34.00 -16.23 -11.28
N PRO A 159 -32.78 -16.75 -11.49
CA PRO A 159 -32.04 -17.47 -10.44
C PRO A 159 -31.92 -16.68 -9.14
N ARG A 160 -31.74 -15.35 -9.25
CA ARG A 160 -31.77 -14.44 -8.10
C ARG A 160 -33.12 -14.44 -7.39
N LYS A 161 -34.21 -14.22 -8.14
CA LYS A 161 -35.56 -14.17 -7.57
C LYS A 161 -35.89 -15.47 -6.82
N ARG A 162 -35.58 -16.63 -7.41
CA ARG A 162 -35.81 -17.94 -6.77
C ARG A 162 -34.95 -18.17 -5.53
N ALA A 163 -33.69 -17.74 -5.53
CA ALA A 163 -32.83 -17.82 -4.35
C ALA A 163 -33.39 -17.00 -3.20
N LEU A 164 -33.80 -15.76 -3.51
CA LEU A 164 -34.42 -14.85 -2.55
C LEU A 164 -35.78 -15.38 -2.08
N ASP A 165 -36.58 -15.97 -2.96
CA ASP A 165 -37.87 -16.60 -2.59
C ASP A 165 -37.67 -17.83 -1.71
N GLY A 166 -36.60 -18.60 -1.91
CA GLY A 166 -36.21 -19.68 -1.00
C GLY A 166 -35.85 -19.16 0.39
N ILE A 167 -35.08 -18.08 0.46
CA ILE A 167 -34.76 -17.40 1.73
C ILE A 167 -36.05 -16.85 2.38
N ARG A 168 -36.97 -16.27 1.61
CA ARG A 168 -38.28 -15.81 2.11
C ARG A 168 -39.13 -16.94 2.68
N GLN A 169 -39.12 -18.11 2.05
CA GLN A 169 -39.86 -19.28 2.54
C GLN A 169 -39.25 -19.87 3.81
N GLN A 170 -37.92 -19.90 3.89
CA GLN A 170 -37.20 -20.43 5.04
C GLN A 170 -37.24 -19.46 6.22
N TYR A 171 -37.27 -18.15 5.96
CA TYR A 171 -37.27 -17.10 6.98
C TYR A 171 -38.33 -16.01 6.68
N PRO A 172 -39.62 -16.28 6.96
CA PRO A 172 -40.70 -15.34 6.67
C PRO A 172 -40.62 -14.04 7.49
N GLU A 173 -39.97 -14.08 8.66
CA GLU A 173 -39.93 -12.98 9.64
C GLU A 173 -39.03 -11.80 9.20
N ILE A 174 -38.14 -12.02 8.22
CA ILE A 174 -37.15 -11.04 7.75
C ILE A 174 -37.51 -10.40 6.40
N GLU A 175 -38.70 -10.67 5.86
CA GLU A 175 -39.09 -10.27 4.50
C GLU A 175 -38.89 -8.77 4.25
N ASP A 176 -39.29 -7.92 5.22
CA ASP A 176 -39.12 -6.47 5.13
C ASP A 176 -37.65 -6.03 5.15
N GLN A 177 -36.79 -6.70 5.92
CA GLN A 177 -35.35 -6.42 5.96
C GLN A 177 -34.66 -6.89 4.69
N LEU A 178 -35.03 -8.07 4.20
CA LEU A 178 -34.52 -8.63 2.95
C LEU A 178 -34.89 -7.75 1.75
N ASN A 179 -36.11 -7.21 1.71
CA ASN A 179 -36.54 -6.29 0.65
C ASN A 179 -35.70 -5.00 0.63
N ARG A 180 -35.41 -4.40 1.80
CA ARG A 180 -34.53 -3.23 1.89
C ARG A 180 -33.11 -3.52 1.40
N VAL A 181 -32.57 -4.69 1.73
CA VAL A 181 -31.26 -5.11 1.25
C VAL A 181 -31.24 -5.35 -0.26
N ILE A 182 -32.31 -5.95 -0.82
CA ILE A 182 -32.45 -6.12 -2.27
C ILE A 182 -32.48 -4.76 -2.98
N GLU A 183 -33.29 -3.81 -2.47
CA GLU A 183 -33.38 -2.46 -3.03
C GLU A 183 -32.05 -1.72 -2.99
N ALA A 184 -31.38 -1.72 -1.83
CA ALA A 184 -30.06 -1.09 -1.67
C ALA A 184 -28.99 -1.73 -2.59
N TYR A 185 -29.03 -3.06 -2.75
CA TYR A 185 -28.12 -3.77 -3.64
C TYR A 185 -28.38 -3.45 -5.12
N ASP A 186 -29.65 -3.40 -5.53
CA ASP A 186 -30.03 -3.10 -6.91
C ASP A 186 -29.63 -1.68 -7.32
N GLU A 187 -29.80 -0.71 -6.42
CA GLU A 187 -29.36 0.66 -6.64
C GLU A 187 -27.83 0.77 -6.73
N TYR A 188 -27.11 0.09 -5.84
CA TYR A 188 -25.64 -0.02 -5.89
C TYR A 188 -25.16 -0.67 -7.19
N SER A 189 -25.76 -1.80 -7.58
CA SER A 189 -25.39 -2.58 -8.76
C SER A 189 -25.63 -1.80 -10.06
N ALA A 190 -26.68 -0.98 -10.13
CA ALA A 190 -27.00 -0.17 -11.31
C ALA A 190 -26.02 0.99 -11.57
N ASN A 191 -25.36 1.51 -10.53
CA ASN A 191 -24.51 2.70 -10.62
C ASN A 191 -22.99 2.39 -10.66
N ARG A 192 -22.58 1.18 -10.26
CA ARG A 192 -21.16 0.78 -10.21
C ARG A 192 -20.60 0.36 -11.57
N LYS A 193 -19.31 0.63 -11.82
CA LYS A 193 -18.51 0.07 -12.92
C LYS A 193 -17.80 -1.22 -12.48
N SER A 194 -17.24 -1.93 -13.45
CA SER A 194 -16.57 -3.23 -13.26
C SER A 194 -15.29 -3.20 -12.40
N LEU A 195 -14.73 -2.04 -12.07
CA LEU A 195 -13.45 -1.87 -11.34
C LEU A 195 -13.57 -0.90 -10.17
N ASP A 196 -14.78 -0.68 -9.66
CA ASP A 196 -15.02 0.27 -8.59
C ASP A 196 -14.80 -0.34 -7.20
N ASP A 197 -14.77 -1.67 -7.09
CA ASP A 197 -14.47 -2.37 -5.83
C ASP A 197 -13.14 -3.14 -5.92
N THR A 198 -12.34 -3.12 -4.85
CA THR A 198 -11.18 -4.01 -4.75
C THR A 198 -11.62 -5.47 -4.80
N SER A 199 -12.86 -5.80 -4.40
CA SER A 199 -13.45 -7.13 -4.60
C SER A 199 -13.65 -7.47 -6.07
N ASP A 200 -13.91 -6.50 -6.95
CA ASP A 200 -14.08 -6.74 -8.39
C ASP A 200 -12.76 -7.03 -9.05
N LEU A 201 -11.73 -6.26 -8.67
CA LEU A 201 -10.36 -6.55 -9.08
C LEU A 201 -9.92 -7.92 -8.55
N LYS A 202 -10.18 -8.21 -7.27
CA LYS A 202 -9.97 -9.54 -6.68
C LYS A 202 -10.66 -10.60 -7.51
N ARG A 203 -11.94 -10.46 -7.85
CA ARG A 203 -12.68 -11.41 -8.69
C ARG A 203 -12.09 -11.54 -10.10
N LEU A 204 -11.75 -10.43 -10.76
CA LEU A 204 -11.15 -10.43 -12.11
C LEU A 204 -9.75 -11.05 -12.13
N VAL A 205 -8.99 -10.91 -11.04
CA VAL A 205 -7.62 -11.36 -10.93
C VAL A 205 -7.55 -12.79 -10.34
N GLN A 206 -8.54 -13.18 -9.51
CA GLN A 206 -8.78 -14.56 -9.03
C GLN A 206 -9.37 -15.45 -10.12
N ALA A 207 -10.27 -14.92 -10.96
CA ALA A 207 -10.80 -15.58 -12.14
C ALA A 207 -9.73 -15.61 -13.23
N SER A 208 -8.74 -16.45 -12.99
CA SER A 208 -7.51 -16.54 -13.78
C SER A 208 -7.72 -17.02 -15.20
N GLY A 209 -8.94 -17.39 -15.61
CA GLY A 209 -9.21 -17.86 -16.96
C GLY A 209 -8.47 -19.14 -17.30
N VAL A 210 -8.30 -20.03 -16.31
CA VAL A 210 -7.69 -21.33 -16.56
C VAL A 210 -8.74 -22.21 -17.24
N LEU A 211 -8.69 -22.25 -18.57
CA LEU A 211 -9.40 -23.24 -19.35
C LEU A 211 -8.80 -24.61 -19.05
N SER A 212 -9.64 -25.59 -18.75
CA SER A 212 -9.24 -27.00 -18.69
C SER A 212 -10.33 -27.90 -19.26
N PHE A 213 -9.91 -29.06 -19.75
CA PHE A 213 -10.83 -30.06 -20.31
C PHE A 213 -10.71 -31.34 -19.51
N ARG A 214 -11.83 -31.95 -19.16
CA ARG A 214 -11.86 -33.20 -18.38
C ARG A 214 -12.94 -34.12 -18.91
N ILE A 215 -12.69 -35.42 -18.94
CA ILE A 215 -13.71 -36.43 -19.25
C ILE A 215 -14.56 -36.65 -18.00
N THR A 216 -15.88 -36.62 -18.14
CA THR A 216 -16.81 -36.82 -17.02
C THR A 216 -16.89 -38.30 -16.65
N VAL A 217 -17.23 -38.60 -15.40
CA VAL A 217 -17.54 -39.97 -14.97
C VAL A 217 -18.97 -40.33 -15.41
N ASP A 218 -19.13 -41.54 -15.95
CA ASP A 218 -20.43 -42.07 -16.38
C ASP A 218 -21.14 -42.80 -15.22
N PRO A 219 -22.44 -42.52 -14.97
CA PRO A 219 -23.24 -43.20 -13.95
C PRO A 219 -23.71 -44.62 -14.32
N GLN A 220 -23.69 -45.02 -15.61
CA GLN A 220 -24.21 -46.32 -16.05
C GLN A 220 -23.13 -47.27 -16.57
N SER A 221 -23.00 -48.42 -15.92
CA SER A 221 -22.21 -49.54 -16.43
C SER A 221 -22.97 -50.28 -17.53
N GLY A 222 -22.81 -49.85 -18.79
CA GLY A 222 -23.17 -50.67 -19.96
C GLY A 222 -24.14 -50.10 -20.99
N GLY A 223 -24.31 -48.78 -21.08
CA GLY A 223 -24.97 -48.15 -22.23
C GLY A 223 -24.08 -48.22 -23.48
N ALA A 224 -24.66 -48.54 -24.65
CA ALA A 224 -23.92 -48.72 -25.90
C ALA A 224 -23.29 -47.41 -26.40
N GLY A 225 -22.10 -47.07 -25.91
CA GLY A 225 -21.28 -45.97 -26.43
C GLY A 225 -20.22 -45.36 -25.49
N SER A 226 -20.34 -45.50 -24.17
CA SER A 226 -19.44 -44.85 -23.19
C SER A 226 -18.74 -45.89 -22.29
N VAL A 227 -17.44 -45.71 -22.03
CA VAL A 227 -16.55 -46.81 -21.60
C VAL A 227 -16.02 -46.68 -20.15
N VAL A 228 -16.29 -45.60 -19.41
CA VAL A 228 -15.54 -45.34 -18.14
C VAL A 228 -16.42 -44.94 -16.94
N THR A 229 -16.92 -45.95 -16.22
CA THR A 229 -17.58 -45.80 -14.90
C THR A 229 -16.57 -45.87 -13.75
N HIS A 230 -16.79 -45.14 -12.66
CA HIS A 230 -15.93 -45.22 -11.47
C HIS A 230 -16.45 -46.28 -10.46
N PRO A 231 -15.61 -47.24 -10.01
CA PRO A 231 -16.06 -48.37 -9.17
C PRO A 231 -16.57 -47.96 -7.78
N ASP A 232 -16.07 -46.84 -7.22
CA ASP A 232 -16.47 -46.32 -5.90
C ASP A 232 -17.33 -45.04 -5.98
N GLU A 233 -18.11 -44.85 -7.05
CA GLU A 233 -18.91 -43.62 -7.22
C GLU A 233 -19.75 -43.26 -5.97
N GLN A 234 -20.46 -44.25 -5.41
CA GLN A 234 -21.34 -44.05 -4.27
C GLN A 234 -20.60 -43.58 -3.01
N ARG A 235 -19.40 -44.13 -2.75
CA ARG A 235 -18.53 -43.68 -1.66
C ARG A 235 -18.05 -42.24 -1.86
N LEU A 236 -17.81 -41.81 -3.09
CA LEU A 236 -17.37 -40.45 -3.41
C LEU A 236 -18.49 -39.42 -3.24
N ARG A 237 -19.75 -39.81 -3.48
CA ARG A 237 -20.94 -39.00 -3.19
C ARG A 237 -21.11 -38.80 -1.68
N GLU A 238 -21.03 -39.89 -0.90
CA GLU A 238 -21.08 -39.83 0.57
C GLU A 238 -19.98 -38.92 1.14
N GLN A 239 -18.74 -39.03 0.63
CA GLN A 239 -17.63 -38.17 1.06
C GLN A 239 -17.85 -36.69 0.72
N LEU A 240 -18.51 -36.38 -0.40
CA LEU A 240 -18.81 -34.99 -0.77
C LEU A 240 -19.75 -34.36 0.25
N ILE A 241 -20.79 -35.09 0.64
CA ILE A 241 -21.78 -34.65 1.63
C ILE A 241 -21.10 -34.45 2.99
N GLU A 242 -20.23 -35.37 3.43
CA GLU A 242 -19.61 -35.31 4.76
C GLU A 242 -18.43 -34.34 4.87
N LYS A 243 -17.59 -34.22 3.83
CA LYS A 243 -16.27 -33.57 3.91
C LYS A 243 -16.08 -32.41 2.93
N GLY A 244 -17.04 -32.22 2.04
CA GLY A 244 -17.02 -31.18 1.01
C GLY A 244 -16.06 -31.48 -0.17
N PRO A 245 -16.15 -30.69 -1.25
CA PRO A 245 -15.58 -31.00 -2.57
C PRO A 245 -14.05 -30.98 -2.65
N LYS A 246 -13.37 -30.36 -1.69
CA LYS A 246 -11.89 -30.33 -1.65
C LYS A 246 -11.30 -31.61 -1.05
N GLN A 247 -12.04 -32.26 -0.15
CA GLN A 247 -11.60 -33.47 0.56
C GLN A 247 -12.29 -34.73 0.03
N ALA A 248 -13.45 -34.57 -0.60
CA ALA A 248 -14.14 -35.61 -1.34
C ALA A 248 -13.50 -35.77 -2.73
N GLY A 249 -12.84 -36.91 -2.95
CA GLY A 249 -12.17 -37.22 -4.19
C GLY A 249 -11.41 -38.53 -4.11
N ALA A 250 -11.18 -39.14 -5.26
CA ALA A 250 -10.27 -40.26 -5.40
C ALA A 250 -8.93 -39.75 -5.96
N ARG A 251 -7.91 -40.62 -6.02
CA ARG A 251 -6.62 -40.25 -6.66
C ARG A 251 -6.76 -39.97 -8.16
N ASP A 252 -7.85 -40.43 -8.74
CA ASP A 252 -8.15 -40.52 -10.15
C ASP A 252 -9.45 -39.79 -10.55
N ALA A 253 -10.24 -39.27 -9.61
CA ALA A 253 -11.46 -38.51 -9.91
C ALA A 253 -11.71 -37.41 -8.85
N ARG A 254 -12.26 -36.27 -9.29
CA ARG A 254 -12.50 -35.08 -8.45
C ARG A 254 -13.81 -34.38 -8.80
N TRP A 255 -14.43 -33.77 -7.80
CA TRP A 255 -15.64 -32.97 -7.94
C TRP A 255 -15.34 -31.54 -8.39
N PHE A 256 -16.10 -31.05 -9.37
CA PHE A 256 -16.00 -29.69 -9.91
C PHE A 256 -17.37 -29.02 -9.87
N LYS A 257 -17.41 -27.76 -9.43
CA LYS A 257 -18.67 -27.02 -9.31
C LYS A 257 -19.26 -26.77 -10.69
N ILE A 258 -20.56 -26.96 -10.86
CA ILE A 258 -21.29 -26.50 -12.05
C ILE A 258 -21.52 -25.00 -11.89
N ASN A 259 -21.03 -24.20 -12.84
CA ASN A 259 -21.15 -22.74 -12.77
C ASN A 259 -22.62 -22.30 -12.71
N LYS A 260 -23.40 -22.71 -13.71
CA LYS A 260 -24.80 -22.30 -13.91
C LYS A 260 -25.74 -23.49 -14.00
N ALA A 261 -26.28 -23.92 -12.87
CA ALA A 261 -27.25 -25.02 -12.81
C ALA A 261 -28.52 -24.74 -13.63
N ASP A 262 -28.85 -23.47 -13.85
CA ASP A 262 -29.94 -22.98 -14.68
C ASP A 262 -29.80 -23.26 -16.18
N SER A 263 -28.59 -23.48 -16.66
CA SER A 263 -28.36 -23.90 -18.05
C SER A 263 -28.72 -25.37 -18.31
N TRP A 264 -28.92 -26.18 -17.26
CA TRP A 264 -29.08 -27.64 -17.35
C TRP A 264 -30.53 -28.16 -17.30
N TYR A 265 -31.55 -27.33 -17.09
CA TYR A 265 -32.95 -27.75 -17.22
C TYR A 265 -33.69 -26.98 -18.31
N LYS A 266 -34.66 -27.66 -18.92
CA LYS A 266 -35.41 -27.20 -20.10
C LYS A 266 -36.90 -26.99 -19.84
N SER A 267 -37.40 -27.28 -18.65
CA SER A 267 -38.78 -27.05 -18.24
C SER A 267 -38.88 -26.87 -16.72
N VAL A 268 -40.03 -26.37 -16.24
CA VAL A 268 -40.31 -26.28 -14.78
C VAL A 268 -40.33 -27.68 -14.16
N GLN A 269 -40.90 -28.66 -14.85
CA GLN A 269 -40.91 -30.05 -14.39
C GLN A 269 -39.51 -30.67 -14.33
N ASP A 270 -38.61 -30.28 -15.25
CA ASP A 270 -37.21 -30.71 -15.21
C ASP A 270 -36.48 -30.12 -14.00
N TYR A 271 -36.76 -28.86 -13.66
CA TYR A 271 -36.21 -28.20 -12.48
C TYR A 271 -36.70 -28.85 -11.18
N ASP A 272 -38.00 -29.10 -11.05
CA ASP A 272 -38.57 -29.76 -9.87
C ASP A 272 -37.97 -31.15 -9.66
N ARG A 273 -37.72 -31.89 -10.75
CA ARG A 273 -37.02 -33.19 -10.70
C ARG A 273 -35.55 -33.05 -10.35
N MET A 274 -34.87 -32.02 -10.86
CA MET A 274 -33.47 -31.75 -10.55
C MET A 274 -33.26 -31.41 -9.08
N ILE A 275 -34.18 -30.67 -8.44
CA ILE A 275 -34.12 -30.38 -7.01
C ILE A 275 -34.50 -31.59 -6.17
N ALA A 276 -35.54 -32.32 -6.58
CA ALA A 276 -36.01 -33.47 -5.81
C ALA A 276 -34.98 -34.62 -5.75
N ASP A 277 -34.26 -34.85 -6.85
CA ASP A 277 -33.18 -35.84 -6.92
C ASP A 277 -32.16 -35.43 -8.01
N PRO A 278 -31.16 -34.60 -7.65
CA PRO A 278 -30.15 -34.13 -8.59
C PRO A 278 -29.37 -35.28 -9.24
N ALA A 279 -29.01 -36.29 -8.45
CA ALA A 279 -28.25 -37.45 -8.90
C ALA A 279 -28.98 -38.21 -10.01
N SER A 280 -30.26 -38.54 -9.80
CA SER A 280 -31.07 -39.24 -10.81
C SER A 280 -31.40 -38.38 -12.02
N TYR A 281 -31.60 -37.06 -11.83
CA TYR A 281 -31.89 -36.12 -12.91
C TYR A 281 -30.74 -36.04 -13.91
N PHE A 282 -29.53 -35.74 -13.43
CA PHE A 282 -28.36 -35.59 -14.28
C PHE A 282 -27.91 -36.93 -14.88
N ALA A 283 -28.07 -38.04 -14.16
CA ALA A 283 -27.79 -39.36 -14.70
C ALA A 283 -28.74 -39.75 -15.85
N SER A 284 -30.04 -39.48 -15.71
CA SER A 284 -31.04 -39.90 -16.70
C SER A 284 -31.09 -39.01 -17.94
N ASN A 285 -30.93 -37.69 -17.78
CA ASN A 285 -31.10 -36.73 -18.87
C ASN A 285 -29.82 -36.42 -19.64
N TYR A 286 -28.67 -36.54 -18.96
CA TYR A 286 -27.39 -36.11 -19.53
C TYR A 286 -26.24 -37.10 -19.33
N ASN A 287 -26.48 -38.20 -18.60
CA ASN A 287 -25.48 -39.22 -18.32
C ASN A 287 -24.26 -38.68 -17.55
N TYR A 288 -24.50 -37.89 -16.50
CA TYR A 288 -23.45 -37.38 -15.61
C TYR A 288 -23.65 -37.83 -14.17
N VAL A 289 -22.52 -37.97 -13.48
CA VAL A 289 -22.46 -38.10 -12.02
C VAL A 289 -22.43 -36.70 -11.42
N VAL A 290 -23.56 -36.23 -10.89
CA VAL A 290 -23.72 -34.93 -10.23
C VAL A 290 -24.34 -35.13 -8.84
N GLU A 291 -23.91 -34.34 -7.87
CA GLU A 291 -24.41 -34.35 -6.50
C GLU A 291 -24.47 -32.91 -5.94
N GLU A 292 -25.38 -32.66 -4.99
CA GLU A 292 -25.54 -31.35 -4.35
C GLU A 292 -24.73 -31.23 -3.05
N TYR A 293 -24.11 -30.07 -2.82
CA TYR A 293 -23.45 -29.72 -1.57
C TYR A 293 -23.63 -28.23 -1.28
N ASN A 294 -24.21 -27.88 -0.12
CA ASN A 294 -24.48 -26.50 0.30
C ASN A 294 -25.23 -25.63 -0.76
N GLY A 295 -26.19 -26.23 -1.47
CA GLY A 295 -26.99 -25.55 -2.50
C GLY A 295 -26.30 -25.31 -3.84
N ASP A 296 -25.07 -25.82 -4.01
CA ASP A 296 -24.32 -25.84 -5.26
C ASP A 296 -24.22 -27.28 -5.81
N TYR A 297 -24.24 -27.43 -7.13
CA TYR A 297 -24.13 -28.73 -7.79
C TYR A 297 -22.71 -29.01 -8.23
N TYR A 298 -22.23 -30.22 -7.98
CA TYR A 298 -20.87 -30.65 -8.33
C TYR A 298 -20.92 -31.84 -9.29
N MET A 299 -20.13 -31.79 -10.36
CA MET A 299 -19.97 -32.85 -11.35
C MET A 299 -18.66 -33.62 -11.11
N LEU A 300 -18.73 -34.94 -11.12
CA LEU A 300 -17.55 -35.80 -10.97
C LEU A 300 -16.84 -35.95 -12.32
N CYS A 301 -15.56 -35.58 -12.36
CA CYS A 301 -14.71 -35.72 -13.54
C CYS A 301 -13.45 -36.52 -13.22
N TRP A 302 -12.92 -37.23 -14.21
CA TRP A 302 -11.63 -37.90 -14.09
C TRP A 302 -10.49 -36.87 -13.92
N ASP A 303 -9.48 -37.24 -13.13
CA ASP A 303 -8.28 -36.45 -12.84
C ASP A 303 -6.99 -37.20 -13.21
N THR A 304 -7.10 -38.24 -14.05
CA THR A 304 -5.96 -38.96 -14.61
C THR A 304 -5.41 -38.26 -15.85
N ARG A 305 -4.11 -38.43 -16.12
CA ARG A 305 -3.40 -37.73 -17.20
C ARG A 305 -3.99 -37.96 -18.60
N ASP A 306 -4.59 -39.11 -18.85
CA ASP A 306 -5.14 -39.48 -20.16
C ASP A 306 -6.60 -39.02 -20.34
N MET A 307 -7.23 -38.49 -19.29
CA MET A 307 -8.63 -38.07 -19.24
C MET A 307 -8.79 -36.59 -18.85
N ARG A 308 -7.69 -35.84 -18.80
CA ARG A 308 -7.69 -34.39 -18.56
C ARG A 308 -6.69 -33.67 -19.44
N MET A 309 -6.94 -32.40 -19.67
CA MET A 309 -6.00 -31.44 -20.22
C MET A 309 -6.02 -30.20 -19.32
N THR A 310 -4.97 -30.08 -18.51
CA THR A 310 -4.76 -28.97 -17.59
C THR A 310 -3.43 -28.28 -17.88
N ASN A 311 -3.22 -27.08 -17.36
CA ASN A 311 -1.94 -26.38 -17.48
C ASN A 311 -0.80 -27.01 -16.65
N ASP A 312 -1.14 -27.87 -15.68
CA ASP A 312 -0.15 -28.58 -14.87
C ASP A 312 0.57 -29.69 -15.66
N ASP A 313 -0.11 -30.27 -16.66
CA ASP A 313 0.39 -31.42 -17.43
C ASP A 313 1.37 -31.02 -18.54
N ALA A 314 1.18 -29.83 -19.14
CA ALA A 314 2.05 -29.24 -20.18
C ALA A 314 1.70 -27.76 -20.41
N ARG A 315 2.64 -26.97 -20.94
CA ARG A 315 2.35 -25.58 -21.37
C ARG A 315 1.61 -25.59 -22.71
N TRP A 316 0.39 -25.08 -22.71
CA TRP A 316 -0.42 -24.81 -23.90
C TRP A 316 -1.17 -23.48 -23.70
N LYS A 317 -1.69 -22.90 -24.77
CA LYS A 317 -2.46 -21.65 -24.69
C LYS A 317 -3.56 -21.60 -25.75
N VAL A 318 -4.69 -20.99 -25.40
CA VAL A 318 -5.66 -20.50 -26.39
C VAL A 318 -5.05 -19.32 -27.15
N SER A 319 -4.76 -19.50 -28.43
CA SER A 319 -4.17 -18.48 -29.30
C SER A 319 -5.19 -17.40 -29.66
N ARG A 320 -6.47 -17.76 -29.75
CA ARG A 320 -7.57 -16.85 -30.07
C ARG A 320 -8.90 -17.37 -29.53
N ALA A 321 -9.74 -16.49 -29.00
CA ALA A 321 -11.14 -16.75 -28.71
C ALA A 321 -12.02 -15.71 -29.45
N TYR A 322 -13.18 -16.10 -29.95
CA TYR A 322 -14.09 -15.24 -30.70
C TYR A 322 -15.53 -15.74 -30.62
N GLN A 323 -16.48 -14.83 -30.79
CA GLN A 323 -17.89 -15.18 -30.86
C GLN A 323 -18.19 -15.86 -32.20
N THR A 324 -18.91 -16.97 -32.17
CA THR A 324 -19.39 -17.72 -33.34
C THR A 324 -20.85 -18.14 -33.10
N SER A 325 -21.42 -18.92 -34.01
CA SER A 325 -22.70 -19.60 -33.81
C SER A 325 -22.54 -21.12 -33.87
N ASP A 326 -23.38 -21.86 -33.15
CA ASP A 326 -23.51 -23.31 -33.26
C ASP A 326 -24.21 -23.73 -34.58
N GLN A 327 -24.38 -25.04 -34.80
CA GLN A 327 -25.04 -25.58 -35.99
C GLN A 327 -26.53 -25.20 -36.11
N LEU A 328 -27.15 -24.75 -35.02
CA LEU A 328 -28.54 -24.32 -34.92
C LEU A 328 -28.67 -22.79 -34.99
N GLY A 329 -27.57 -22.06 -35.19
CA GLY A 329 -27.52 -20.60 -35.27
C GLY A 329 -27.55 -19.89 -33.92
N ARG A 330 -27.40 -20.60 -32.80
CA ARG A 330 -27.34 -20.02 -31.45
C ARG A 330 -25.94 -19.46 -31.17
N PRO A 331 -25.80 -18.39 -30.38
CA PRO A 331 -24.50 -17.84 -29.99
C PRO A 331 -23.60 -18.89 -29.32
N ALA A 332 -22.33 -18.95 -29.70
CA ALA A 332 -21.34 -19.89 -29.18
C ALA A 332 -19.94 -19.24 -29.14
N ILE A 333 -18.99 -19.89 -28.47
CA ILE A 333 -17.61 -19.38 -28.33
C ILE A 333 -16.66 -20.27 -29.12
N GLY A 334 -16.05 -19.71 -30.16
CA GLY A 334 -15.00 -20.36 -30.93
C GLY A 334 -13.64 -20.10 -30.31
N PHE A 335 -12.81 -21.13 -30.20
CA PHE A 335 -11.43 -21.00 -29.74
C PHE A 335 -10.44 -21.68 -30.69
N GLU A 336 -9.24 -21.11 -30.79
CA GLU A 336 -8.09 -21.68 -31.49
C GLU A 336 -6.98 -21.94 -30.48
N MET A 337 -6.35 -23.11 -30.58
CA MET A 337 -5.22 -23.49 -29.72
C MET A 337 -3.89 -23.07 -30.33
N ASP A 338 -2.84 -23.06 -29.54
CA ASP A 338 -1.47 -23.09 -30.03
C ASP A 338 -1.08 -24.51 -30.49
N PRO A 339 0.02 -24.70 -31.25
CA PRO A 339 0.41 -26.02 -31.75
C PRO A 339 0.60 -27.08 -30.65
N ALA A 340 1.05 -26.67 -29.46
CA ALA A 340 1.20 -27.56 -28.31
C ALA A 340 -0.16 -27.99 -27.75
N GLY A 341 -1.09 -27.06 -27.55
CA GLY A 341 -2.47 -27.34 -27.15
C GLY A 341 -3.22 -28.17 -28.17
N ALA A 342 -3.03 -27.92 -29.47
CA ALA A 342 -3.68 -28.69 -30.54
C ALA A 342 -3.27 -30.17 -30.55
N ALA A 343 -2.01 -30.47 -30.23
CA ALA A 343 -1.53 -31.85 -30.11
C ALA A 343 -2.14 -32.56 -28.90
N ARG A 344 -2.23 -31.87 -27.75
CA ARG A 344 -2.77 -32.43 -26.50
C ARG A 344 -4.28 -32.58 -26.52
N LEU A 345 -5.00 -31.57 -27.01
CA LEU A 345 -6.44 -31.67 -27.21
C LEU A 345 -6.74 -32.81 -28.18
N GLY A 346 -5.92 -32.98 -29.22
CA GLY A 346 -5.98 -34.11 -30.13
C GLY A 346 -5.72 -35.47 -29.49
N GLU A 347 -4.85 -35.56 -28.49
CA GLU A 347 -4.58 -36.80 -27.74
C GLU A 347 -5.73 -37.14 -26.79
N LEU A 348 -6.19 -36.15 -26.00
CA LEU A 348 -7.33 -36.30 -25.09
C LEU A 348 -8.59 -36.71 -25.87
N THR A 349 -8.92 -35.99 -26.94
CA THR A 349 -10.15 -36.24 -27.70
C THR A 349 -10.08 -37.49 -28.55
N GLY A 350 -8.91 -37.84 -29.11
CA GLY A 350 -8.77 -39.04 -29.93
C GLY A 350 -8.92 -40.34 -29.14
N ASN A 351 -8.59 -40.34 -27.85
CA ASN A 351 -8.69 -41.52 -26.98
C ASN A 351 -10.05 -41.66 -26.28
N ASN A 352 -10.90 -40.63 -26.36
CA ASN A 352 -12.14 -40.53 -25.60
C ASN A 352 -13.35 -40.20 -26.50
N GLU A 353 -13.30 -40.58 -27.77
CA GLU A 353 -14.42 -40.43 -28.71
C GLU A 353 -15.68 -41.09 -28.12
N GLN A 354 -16.84 -40.44 -28.25
CA GLN A 354 -18.13 -40.81 -27.66
C GLN A 354 -18.30 -40.58 -26.14
N ASN A 355 -17.23 -40.21 -25.42
CA ASN A 355 -17.34 -39.79 -24.01
C ASN A 355 -17.73 -38.31 -23.89
N ASN A 356 -18.30 -37.94 -22.75
CA ASN A 356 -18.65 -36.56 -22.43
C ASN A 356 -17.41 -35.79 -21.93
N MET A 357 -17.17 -34.60 -22.46
CA MET A 357 -16.02 -33.76 -22.12
C MET A 357 -16.49 -32.46 -21.47
N ALA A 358 -16.25 -32.32 -20.17
CA ALA A 358 -16.44 -31.08 -19.44
C ALA A 358 -15.40 -30.04 -19.89
N VAL A 359 -15.90 -28.84 -20.21
CA VAL A 359 -15.12 -27.63 -20.42
C VAL A 359 -15.22 -26.82 -19.14
N LEU A 360 -14.09 -26.66 -18.47
CA LEU A 360 -14.00 -25.95 -17.20
C LEU A 360 -13.25 -24.64 -17.38
N LEU A 361 -13.74 -23.61 -16.71
CA LEU A 361 -13.04 -22.35 -16.55
C LEU A 361 -12.90 -22.10 -15.04
N ASP A 362 -11.66 -21.96 -14.57
CA ASP A 362 -11.34 -21.76 -13.15
C ASP A 362 -11.92 -22.84 -12.20
N ASP A 363 -11.86 -24.10 -12.63
CA ASP A 363 -12.41 -25.28 -11.93
C ASP A 363 -13.95 -25.34 -11.82
N GLU A 364 -14.66 -24.50 -12.58
CA GLU A 364 -16.11 -24.58 -12.72
C GLU A 364 -16.52 -25.13 -14.10
N VAL A 365 -17.47 -26.06 -14.12
CA VAL A 365 -18.02 -26.69 -15.33
C VAL A 365 -19.03 -25.74 -15.98
N TYR A 366 -18.74 -25.31 -17.21
CA TYR A 366 -19.65 -24.50 -18.01
C TYR A 366 -20.52 -25.38 -18.92
N THR A 367 -19.89 -26.35 -19.59
CA THR A 367 -20.57 -27.21 -20.58
C THR A 367 -19.90 -28.59 -20.57
N ALA A 368 -20.65 -29.66 -20.82
CA ALA A 368 -20.09 -31.01 -20.92
C ALA A 368 -20.61 -31.81 -22.13
N PRO A 369 -20.45 -31.30 -23.38
CA PRO A 369 -21.00 -31.94 -24.56
C PRO A 369 -20.39 -33.32 -24.84
N ASN A 370 -21.11 -34.13 -25.62
CA ASN A 370 -20.58 -35.40 -26.12
C ASN A 370 -19.50 -35.15 -27.19
N LEU A 371 -18.38 -35.84 -27.07
CA LEU A 371 -17.28 -35.76 -28.02
C LEU A 371 -17.53 -36.65 -29.25
N ASN A 372 -18.12 -36.07 -30.29
CA ASN A 372 -18.45 -36.79 -31.53
C ASN A 372 -17.25 -37.18 -32.40
N ALA A 373 -16.16 -36.39 -32.36
CA ALA A 373 -14.97 -36.60 -33.19
C ALA A 373 -13.74 -35.95 -32.55
N ARG A 374 -12.54 -36.41 -32.95
CA ARG A 374 -11.26 -35.84 -32.52
C ARG A 374 -11.13 -34.33 -32.86
N ILE A 375 -10.84 -33.52 -31.84
CA ILE A 375 -10.64 -32.07 -31.94
C ILE A 375 -9.15 -31.76 -31.78
N THR A 376 -8.59 -30.91 -32.64
CA THR A 376 -7.17 -30.53 -32.57
C THR A 376 -7.01 -29.02 -32.39
N ASN A 377 -6.93 -28.26 -33.49
CA ASN A 377 -6.54 -26.85 -33.45
C ASN A 377 -7.68 -25.87 -33.12
N ARG A 378 -8.93 -26.25 -33.37
CA ARG A 378 -10.10 -25.37 -33.21
C ARG A 378 -11.25 -26.12 -32.57
N GLY A 379 -11.95 -25.48 -31.65
CA GLY A 379 -13.17 -26.00 -31.03
C GLY A 379 -14.23 -24.92 -30.86
N ILE A 380 -15.45 -25.36 -30.58
CA ILE A 380 -16.59 -24.50 -30.27
C ILE A 380 -17.12 -24.95 -28.90
N ILE A 381 -17.29 -24.01 -27.98
CA ILE A 381 -17.97 -24.21 -26.70
C ILE A 381 -19.43 -23.87 -26.94
N GLU A 382 -20.28 -24.89 -26.89
CA GLU A 382 -21.73 -24.80 -27.13
C GLU A 382 -22.49 -24.76 -25.79
N GLY A 383 -23.42 -23.82 -25.65
CA GLY A 383 -24.19 -23.63 -24.42
C GLY A 383 -25.22 -22.52 -24.58
N ASP A 384 -26.06 -22.34 -23.56
CA ASP A 384 -27.00 -21.22 -23.47
C ASP A 384 -26.29 -20.06 -22.78
N PHE A 385 -25.67 -19.18 -23.56
CA PHE A 385 -24.87 -18.06 -23.07
C PHE A 385 -25.51 -16.72 -23.41
N SER A 386 -25.54 -15.79 -22.45
CA SER A 386 -25.84 -14.38 -22.72
C SER A 386 -24.69 -13.71 -23.50
N ILE A 387 -24.98 -12.58 -24.14
CA ILE A 387 -23.97 -11.80 -24.88
C ILE A 387 -22.86 -11.29 -23.95
N GLU A 388 -23.22 -10.92 -22.73
CA GLU A 388 -22.28 -10.45 -21.70
C GLU A 388 -21.35 -11.57 -21.26
N GLU A 389 -21.86 -12.79 -21.07
CA GLU A 389 -21.05 -13.97 -20.76
C GLU A 389 -20.11 -14.36 -21.89
N ILE A 390 -20.56 -14.30 -23.14
CA ILE A 390 -19.69 -14.56 -24.30
C ILE A 390 -18.53 -13.58 -24.30
N ASN A 391 -18.81 -12.29 -24.09
CA ASN A 391 -17.79 -11.25 -24.04
C ASN A 391 -16.83 -11.44 -22.85
N TYR A 392 -17.35 -11.86 -21.69
CA TYR A 392 -16.55 -12.21 -20.51
C TYR A 392 -15.62 -13.39 -20.80
N ILE A 393 -16.15 -14.52 -21.26
CA ILE A 393 -15.37 -15.73 -21.53
C ILE A 393 -14.34 -15.47 -22.63
N ILE A 394 -14.67 -14.74 -23.70
CA ILE A 394 -13.69 -14.36 -24.73
C ILE A 394 -12.56 -13.51 -24.16
N ARG A 395 -12.87 -12.54 -23.30
CA ARG A 395 -11.87 -11.68 -22.65
C ARG A 395 -10.94 -12.50 -21.76
N VAL A 396 -11.51 -13.42 -20.98
CA VAL A 396 -10.80 -14.29 -20.05
C VAL A 396 -9.90 -15.29 -20.81
N LEU A 397 -10.43 -15.97 -21.83
CA LEU A 397 -9.65 -16.88 -22.69
C LEU A 397 -8.59 -16.16 -23.52
N GLY A 398 -8.86 -14.92 -23.94
CA GLY A 398 -7.93 -14.07 -24.69
C GLY A 398 -6.78 -13.52 -23.83
N ALA A 399 -7.05 -13.18 -22.56
CA ALA A 399 -6.03 -12.81 -21.59
C ALA A 399 -5.07 -13.98 -21.30
N GLY A 400 -5.59 -15.20 -21.34
CA GLY A 400 -4.86 -16.44 -21.06
C GLY A 400 -4.73 -16.69 -19.56
N SER A 401 -4.41 -17.93 -19.19
CA SER A 401 -4.34 -18.33 -17.79
C SER A 401 -3.14 -17.74 -17.05
N LEU A 402 -3.36 -17.21 -15.83
CA LEU A 402 -2.26 -16.92 -14.91
C LEU A 402 -1.46 -18.21 -14.63
N GLN A 403 -0.14 -18.09 -14.52
CA GLN A 403 0.73 -19.25 -14.26
C GLN A 403 0.56 -19.82 -12.84
N ALA A 404 -0.10 -19.10 -11.94
CA ALA A 404 -0.39 -19.48 -10.56
C ALA A 404 -1.71 -18.85 -10.08
N LYS A 405 -2.43 -19.54 -9.18
CA LYS A 405 -3.63 -19.02 -8.51
C LYS A 405 -3.25 -17.95 -7.50
N LEU A 406 -3.94 -16.82 -7.51
CA LEU A 406 -3.73 -15.74 -6.55
C LEU A 406 -4.57 -15.99 -5.29
N SER A 407 -4.02 -15.59 -4.14
CA SER A 407 -4.74 -15.63 -2.85
C SER A 407 -5.99 -14.76 -2.91
N PRO A 408 -7.13 -15.19 -2.35
CA PRO A 408 -8.34 -14.39 -2.39
C PRO A 408 -8.25 -13.14 -1.51
N GLU A 409 -7.45 -13.19 -0.45
CA GLU A 409 -7.16 -12.07 0.43
C GLU A 409 -5.86 -11.38 0.00
N PRO A 410 -5.87 -10.05 -0.22
CA PRO A 410 -4.68 -9.29 -0.54
C PRO A 410 -3.75 -9.30 0.67
N LEU A 411 -2.45 -9.48 0.41
CA LEU A 411 -1.47 -9.58 1.48
C LEU A 411 -1.19 -8.22 2.17
N SER A 412 -1.43 -7.11 1.46
CA SER A 412 -1.34 -5.73 1.94
C SER A 412 -2.23 -4.84 1.08
N GLU A 413 -2.84 -3.84 1.70
CA GLU A 413 -3.66 -2.83 1.03
C GLU A 413 -3.35 -1.46 1.63
N ASN A 414 -3.10 -0.47 0.76
CA ASN A 414 -2.76 0.89 1.14
C ASN A 414 -3.73 1.85 0.42
N THR A 415 -4.63 2.44 1.19
CA THR A 415 -5.55 3.46 0.70
C THR A 415 -5.07 4.81 1.24
N ILE A 416 -4.66 5.70 0.34
CA ILE A 416 -4.16 7.04 0.68
C ILE A 416 -5.17 8.07 0.17
N ALA A 417 -5.57 8.99 1.04
CA ALA A 417 -6.43 10.11 0.66
C ALA A 417 -5.69 11.07 -0.28
N PRO A 418 -6.31 11.56 -1.37
CA PRO A 418 -5.66 12.47 -2.31
C PRO A 418 -5.09 13.74 -1.67
N ASP A 419 -5.79 14.32 -0.69
CA ASP A 419 -5.38 15.56 -0.02
C ASP A 419 -4.08 15.36 0.78
N LEU A 420 -3.96 14.25 1.53
CA LEU A 420 -2.74 13.91 2.26
C LEU A 420 -1.54 13.73 1.30
N GLY A 421 -1.78 13.19 0.10
CA GLY A 421 -0.75 13.07 -0.94
C GLY A 421 -0.29 14.42 -1.47
N LYS A 422 -1.23 15.35 -1.68
CA LYS A 422 -0.96 16.71 -2.17
C LYS A 422 -0.22 17.56 -1.13
N ASP A 423 -0.66 17.53 0.12
CA ASP A 423 -0.03 18.30 1.19
C ASP A 423 1.44 17.89 1.39
N ASN A 424 1.71 16.58 1.38
CA ASN A 424 3.07 16.05 1.44
C ASN A 424 3.91 16.42 0.20
N LEU A 425 3.30 16.46 -1.00
CA LEU A 425 3.97 16.90 -2.22
C LEU A 425 4.34 18.38 -2.16
N ASP A 426 3.41 19.23 -1.75
CA ASP A 426 3.60 20.68 -1.67
C ASP A 426 4.67 21.03 -0.63
N ALA A 427 4.59 20.43 0.57
CA ALA A 427 5.62 20.55 1.61
C ALA A 427 7.00 20.08 1.10
N GLY A 428 7.05 18.93 0.41
CA GLY A 428 8.28 18.40 -0.18
C GLY A 428 8.88 19.34 -1.24
N VAL A 429 8.05 19.91 -2.12
CA VAL A 429 8.48 20.87 -3.14
C VAL A 429 8.96 22.17 -2.51
N ASP A 430 8.27 22.68 -1.49
CA ASP A 430 8.64 23.86 -0.73
C ASP A 430 9.99 23.69 -0.02
N ALA A 431 10.17 22.60 0.71
CA ALA A 431 11.44 22.23 1.32
C ALA A 431 12.56 22.13 0.28
N GLY A 432 12.28 21.55 -0.90
CA GLY A 432 13.23 21.45 -1.99
C GLY A 432 13.62 22.80 -2.60
N LYS A 433 12.66 23.73 -2.77
CA LYS A 433 12.92 25.10 -3.23
C LYS A 433 13.81 25.85 -2.24
N TRP A 434 13.50 25.80 -0.95
CA TRP A 434 14.29 26.45 0.09
C TRP A 434 15.69 25.84 0.22
N ALA A 435 15.81 24.51 0.16
CA ALA A 435 17.11 23.82 0.14
C ALA A 435 17.97 24.29 -1.03
N LEU A 436 17.42 24.37 -2.24
CA LEU A 436 18.15 24.85 -3.41
C LEU A 436 18.62 26.31 -3.24
N ILE A 437 17.76 27.21 -2.76
CA ILE A 437 18.06 28.63 -2.58
C ILE A 437 19.14 28.83 -1.51
N ILE A 438 18.97 28.19 -0.35
CA ILE A 438 19.85 28.37 0.80
C ILE A 438 21.23 27.75 0.54
N VAL A 439 21.29 26.54 -0.04
CA VAL A 439 22.56 25.91 -0.43
C VAL A 439 23.27 26.74 -1.51
N SER A 440 22.53 27.28 -2.48
CA SER A 440 23.10 28.18 -3.49
C SER A 440 23.64 29.47 -2.88
N GLY A 441 22.90 30.08 -1.96
CA GLY A 441 23.32 31.27 -1.21
C GLY A 441 24.60 31.02 -0.42
N PHE A 442 24.67 29.90 0.31
CA PHE A 442 25.88 29.48 1.00
C PHE A 442 27.07 29.35 0.04
N MET A 443 26.88 28.71 -1.11
CA MET A 443 27.95 28.54 -2.10
C MET A 443 28.45 29.85 -2.67
N LEU A 444 27.53 30.78 -3.01
CA LEU A 444 27.89 32.11 -3.49
C LEU A 444 28.66 32.91 -2.45
N VAL A 445 28.28 32.83 -1.17
CA VAL A 445 28.95 33.56 -0.08
C VAL A 445 30.32 32.95 0.24
N TYR A 446 30.41 31.64 0.41
CA TYR A 446 31.63 30.97 0.84
C TYR A 446 32.68 30.88 -0.28
N TYR A 447 32.26 30.50 -1.49
CA TYR A 447 33.18 30.25 -2.62
C TYR A 447 33.21 31.38 -3.65
N MET A 448 32.37 32.41 -3.53
CA MET A 448 32.33 33.58 -4.41
C MET A 448 32.26 33.20 -5.90
N GLY A 449 33.29 33.52 -6.69
CA GLY A 449 33.33 33.19 -8.12
C GLY A 449 33.30 31.69 -8.43
N TYR A 450 33.94 30.87 -7.58
CA TYR A 450 33.83 29.41 -7.67
C TYR A 450 32.44 28.93 -7.27
N GLY A 451 31.82 29.61 -6.30
CA GLY A 451 30.46 29.37 -5.86
C GLY A 451 29.45 29.54 -6.99
N PHE A 452 29.61 30.59 -7.81
CA PHE A 452 28.76 30.80 -8.98
C PHE A 452 28.84 29.64 -9.98
N VAL A 453 30.04 29.09 -10.21
CA VAL A 453 30.22 27.89 -11.05
C VAL A 453 29.49 26.69 -10.45
N ALA A 454 29.59 26.48 -9.14
CA ALA A 454 28.87 25.40 -8.47
C ALA A 454 27.35 25.56 -8.56
N VAL A 455 26.81 26.79 -8.45
CA VAL A 455 25.37 27.04 -8.60
C VAL A 455 24.89 26.77 -10.03
N LEU A 456 25.67 27.13 -11.06
CA LEU A 456 25.35 26.75 -12.44
C LEU A 456 25.34 25.22 -12.65
N CYS A 457 26.31 24.53 -12.05
CA CYS A 457 26.37 23.07 -12.05
C CYS A 457 25.21 22.43 -11.28
N LEU A 458 24.78 23.02 -10.18
CA LEU A 458 23.64 22.58 -9.38
C LEU A 458 22.33 22.75 -10.15
N ALA A 459 22.14 23.87 -10.84
CA ALA A 459 20.98 24.11 -11.70
C ALA A 459 20.95 23.12 -12.89
N ALA A 460 22.09 22.90 -13.55
CA ALA A 460 22.19 21.87 -14.60
C ALA A 460 21.91 20.46 -14.05
N ASN A 461 22.38 20.16 -12.85
CA ASN A 461 22.13 18.89 -12.18
C ASN A 461 20.64 18.67 -11.88
N ALA A 462 19.94 19.70 -11.37
CA ALA A 462 18.50 19.63 -11.13
C ALA A 462 17.72 19.33 -12.42
N ILE A 463 18.06 19.99 -13.53
CA ILE A 463 17.44 19.73 -14.85
C ILE A 463 17.72 18.29 -15.32
N LEU A 464 18.94 17.79 -15.14
CA LEU A 464 19.30 16.43 -15.55
C LEU A 464 18.58 15.36 -14.74
N ILE A 465 18.44 15.56 -13.43
CA ILE A 465 17.72 14.63 -12.55
C ILE A 465 16.25 14.58 -12.95
N LEU A 466 15.59 15.74 -13.07
CA LEU A 466 14.16 15.80 -13.46
C LEU A 466 13.95 15.23 -14.87
N GLY A 467 14.84 15.52 -15.82
CA GLY A 467 14.78 14.97 -17.18
C GLY A 467 14.98 13.46 -17.22
N ALA A 468 15.92 12.93 -16.45
CA ALA A 468 16.17 11.49 -16.36
C ALA A 468 14.99 10.75 -15.70
N LEU A 469 14.38 11.34 -14.67
CA LEU A 469 13.17 10.81 -14.04
C LEU A 469 12.01 10.75 -15.04
N ALA A 470 11.74 11.86 -15.74
CA ALA A 470 10.72 11.92 -16.79
C ALA A 470 10.91 10.85 -17.89
N LEU A 471 12.17 10.57 -18.27
CA LEU A 471 12.49 9.53 -19.26
C LEU A 471 12.31 8.10 -18.74
N SER A 472 12.55 7.88 -17.44
CA SER A 472 12.50 6.55 -16.83
C SER A 472 11.09 6.04 -16.54
N ARG A 473 10.06 6.90 -16.62
CA ARG A 473 8.68 6.62 -16.17
C ARG A 473 8.61 6.02 -14.77
N ALA A 474 9.61 6.29 -13.92
CA ALA A 474 9.60 5.88 -12.54
C ALA A 474 8.54 6.70 -11.78
N SER A 475 7.82 6.06 -10.86
CA SER A 475 6.94 6.76 -9.94
C SER A 475 7.76 7.66 -9.01
N LEU A 476 7.36 8.92 -8.90
CA LEU A 476 7.97 9.86 -7.95
C LEU A 476 7.26 9.68 -6.60
N THR A 477 7.92 8.98 -5.69
CA THR A 477 7.41 8.77 -4.33
C THR A 477 7.87 9.87 -3.38
N LEU A 478 7.23 10.00 -2.23
CA LEU A 478 7.62 10.99 -1.22
C LEU A 478 9.07 10.82 -0.75
N PRO A 479 9.56 9.59 -0.43
CA PRO A 479 10.99 9.35 -0.25
C PRO A 479 11.83 9.74 -1.48
N GLY A 480 11.32 9.51 -2.70
CA GLY A 480 11.95 9.96 -3.94
C GLY A 480 12.23 11.47 -3.97
N ILE A 481 11.26 12.29 -3.55
CA ILE A 481 11.42 13.75 -3.41
C ILE A 481 12.54 14.06 -2.41
N ALA A 482 12.54 13.43 -1.23
CA ALA A 482 13.62 13.56 -0.26
C ALA A 482 15.00 13.19 -0.85
N GLY A 483 15.06 12.16 -1.71
CA GLY A 483 16.25 11.79 -2.46
C GLY A 483 16.75 12.88 -3.43
N ILE A 484 15.86 13.61 -4.10
CA ILE A 484 16.21 14.77 -4.94
C ILE A 484 16.80 15.88 -4.07
N ILE A 485 16.14 16.20 -2.95
CA ILE A 485 16.56 17.27 -2.03
C ILE A 485 17.93 16.96 -1.43
N LEU A 486 18.13 15.72 -0.97
CA LEU A 486 19.42 15.25 -0.47
C LEU A 486 20.49 15.32 -1.57
N THR A 487 20.13 14.99 -2.81
CA THR A 487 21.04 15.11 -3.95
C THR A 487 21.45 16.57 -4.17
N PHE A 488 20.62 17.58 -3.91
CA PHE A 488 21.04 18.98 -4.00
C PHE A 488 22.12 19.34 -2.96
N GLY A 489 21.97 18.84 -1.72
CA GLY A 489 23.00 18.99 -0.69
C GLY A 489 24.32 18.33 -1.08
N MET A 490 24.25 17.09 -1.60
CA MET A 490 25.42 16.32 -2.04
C MET A 490 25.99 16.77 -3.40
N ALA A 491 25.21 17.40 -4.27
CA ALA A 491 25.65 17.84 -5.60
C ALA A 491 26.79 18.85 -5.55
N VAL A 492 26.87 19.56 -4.43
CA VAL A 492 27.87 20.58 -4.17
C VAL A 492 29.15 19.97 -3.60
N ASP A 493 29.09 18.80 -2.97
CA ASP A 493 30.23 18.09 -2.35
C ASP A 493 31.40 17.91 -3.32
N ALA A 494 31.14 17.36 -4.51
CA ALA A 494 32.19 17.16 -5.51
C ALA A 494 32.82 18.49 -5.97
N ASN A 495 32.04 19.57 -6.09
CA ASN A 495 32.57 20.90 -6.41
C ASN A 495 33.41 21.45 -5.25
N VAL A 496 32.97 21.28 -4.00
CA VAL A 496 33.72 21.65 -2.79
C VAL A 496 35.07 20.92 -2.73
N LEU A 497 35.09 19.62 -2.99
CA LEU A 497 36.31 18.80 -3.06
C LEU A 497 37.33 19.37 -4.06
N ILE A 498 36.86 19.75 -5.25
CA ILE A 498 37.68 20.36 -6.29
C ILE A 498 38.16 21.74 -5.84
N PHE A 499 37.28 22.59 -5.32
CA PHE A 499 37.61 23.96 -4.95
C PHE A 499 38.59 24.02 -3.78
N GLU A 500 38.41 23.20 -2.75
CA GLU A 500 39.38 23.10 -1.65
C GLU A 500 40.74 22.59 -2.16
N ARG A 501 40.77 21.68 -3.15
CA ARG A 501 42.05 21.25 -3.74
C ARG A 501 42.70 22.37 -4.56
N ILE A 502 41.93 23.10 -5.37
CA ILE A 502 42.43 24.27 -6.09
C ILE A 502 43.00 25.29 -5.11
N ARG A 503 42.29 25.54 -4.01
CA ARG A 503 42.71 26.47 -2.95
C ARG A 503 44.02 26.03 -2.30
N GLU A 504 44.17 24.75 -2.00
CA GLU A 504 45.41 24.17 -1.47
C GLU A 504 46.59 24.42 -2.43
N GLU A 505 46.41 24.12 -3.72
CA GLU A 505 47.44 24.31 -4.74
C GLU A 505 47.77 25.81 -4.98
N LEU A 506 46.79 26.71 -4.85
CA LEU A 506 47.01 28.17 -4.87
C LEU A 506 47.81 28.65 -3.65
N ASN A 507 47.50 28.14 -2.45
CA ASN A 507 48.24 28.45 -1.23
C ASN A 507 49.68 27.92 -1.26
N ASN A 508 49.92 26.86 -2.04
CA ASN A 508 51.26 26.34 -2.33
C ASN A 508 52.02 27.19 -3.38
N GLY A 509 51.45 28.29 -3.87
CA GLY A 509 52.11 29.26 -4.75
C GLY A 509 51.96 28.99 -6.25
N LEU A 510 51.12 28.03 -6.66
CA LEU A 510 50.85 27.78 -8.08
C LEU A 510 49.96 28.88 -8.68
N ASP A 511 50.09 29.10 -9.99
CA ASP A 511 49.21 30.01 -10.71
C ASP A 511 47.82 29.38 -10.90
N LEU A 512 46.80 30.21 -11.09
CA LEU A 512 45.41 29.77 -11.18
C LEU A 512 45.19 28.68 -12.24
N ARG A 513 45.89 28.75 -13.37
CA ARG A 513 45.77 27.77 -14.45
C ARG A 513 46.30 26.40 -14.06
N GLN A 514 47.49 26.34 -13.44
CA GLN A 514 48.04 25.08 -12.95
C GLN A 514 47.24 24.55 -11.76
N ALA A 515 46.81 25.41 -10.84
CA ALA A 515 46.01 25.03 -9.70
C ALA A 515 44.67 24.41 -10.11
N VAL A 516 43.95 24.98 -11.10
CA VAL A 516 42.72 24.39 -11.65
C VAL A 516 42.99 23.01 -12.23
N ARG A 517 44.00 22.87 -13.11
CA ARG A 517 44.32 21.57 -13.73
C ARG A 517 44.63 20.49 -12.69
N LEU A 518 45.53 20.78 -11.75
CA LEU A 518 45.92 19.86 -10.68
C LEU A 518 44.76 19.56 -9.72
N GLY A 519 43.90 20.54 -9.45
CA GLY A 519 42.71 20.39 -8.63
C GLY A 519 41.78 19.31 -9.15
N TYR A 520 41.39 19.39 -10.43
CA TYR A 520 40.52 18.37 -11.05
C TYR A 520 41.21 17.01 -11.18
N GLU A 521 42.49 16.96 -11.56
CA GLU A 521 43.23 15.70 -11.74
C GLU A 521 43.34 14.91 -10.44
N LYS A 522 43.65 15.58 -9.33
CA LYS A 522 43.79 14.93 -8.03
C LYS A 522 42.45 14.64 -7.35
N ALA A 523 41.46 15.53 -7.48
CA ALA A 523 40.15 15.34 -6.85
C ALA A 523 39.32 14.22 -7.50
N LEU A 524 39.55 13.90 -8.78
CA LEU A 524 38.76 12.91 -9.53
C LEU A 524 38.68 11.56 -8.80
N SER A 525 39.80 11.04 -8.31
CA SER A 525 39.79 9.73 -7.67
C SER A 525 38.97 9.73 -6.39
N SER A 526 39.09 10.76 -5.54
CA SER A 526 38.32 10.84 -4.29
C SER A 526 36.83 11.04 -4.55
N ILE A 527 36.44 11.79 -5.60
CA ILE A 527 35.03 12.00 -6.00
C ILE A 527 34.39 10.71 -6.49
N VAL A 528 35.09 9.97 -7.35
CA VAL A 528 34.59 8.67 -7.84
C VAL A 528 34.47 7.70 -6.67
N ASP A 529 35.47 7.65 -5.79
CA ASP A 529 35.45 6.73 -4.67
C ASP A 529 34.28 6.97 -3.70
N GLY A 530 34.02 8.25 -3.38
CA GLY A 530 32.93 8.66 -2.49
C GLY A 530 31.53 8.39 -3.06
N ASN A 531 31.37 8.48 -4.39
CA ASN A 531 30.07 8.24 -5.04
C ASN A 531 29.80 6.76 -5.36
N VAL A 532 30.84 5.94 -5.53
CA VAL A 532 30.68 4.49 -5.81
C VAL A 532 29.99 3.77 -4.64
N THR A 533 30.27 4.15 -3.39
CA THR A 533 29.57 3.58 -2.21
C THR A 533 28.08 3.90 -2.23
N ASN A 534 27.71 5.14 -2.57
CA ASN A 534 26.31 5.55 -2.73
C ASN A 534 25.63 4.76 -3.87
N LEU A 535 26.32 4.53 -4.99
CA LEU A 535 25.81 3.71 -6.09
C LEU A 535 25.62 2.25 -5.71
N ILE A 536 26.51 1.68 -4.87
CA ILE A 536 26.34 0.32 -4.34
C ILE A 536 25.04 0.24 -3.52
N VAL A 537 24.80 1.21 -2.64
CA VAL A 537 23.56 1.28 -1.84
C VAL A 537 22.33 1.39 -2.75
N CYS A 538 22.35 2.30 -3.73
CA CYS A 538 21.26 2.48 -4.69
C CYS A 538 20.99 1.19 -5.48
N LEU A 539 22.04 0.48 -5.89
CA LEU A 539 21.91 -0.79 -6.62
C LEU A 539 21.26 -1.87 -5.75
N VAL A 540 21.65 -1.99 -4.49
CA VAL A 540 21.05 -2.96 -3.57
C VAL A 540 19.59 -2.62 -3.30
N LEU A 541 19.31 -1.36 -2.95
CA LEU A 541 17.95 -0.89 -2.69
C LEU A 541 17.02 -1.04 -3.89
N ALA A 542 17.48 -0.72 -5.09
CA ALA A 542 16.67 -0.85 -6.31
C ALA A 542 16.31 -2.31 -6.66
N ASN A 543 17.04 -3.29 -6.13
CA ASN A 543 16.81 -4.71 -6.37
C ASN A 543 16.09 -5.44 -5.23
N VAL A 544 16.23 -4.95 -4.00
CA VAL A 544 15.76 -5.60 -2.77
C VAL A 544 14.59 -4.85 -2.13
N GLY A 545 14.54 -3.51 -2.24
CA GLY A 545 13.51 -2.67 -1.63
C GLY A 545 12.11 -2.86 -2.21
N THR A 546 11.10 -2.37 -1.50
CA THR A 546 9.71 -2.23 -1.97
C THR A 546 9.61 -1.20 -3.10
N GLN A 547 8.44 -1.05 -3.72
CA GLN A 547 8.25 -0.08 -4.81
C GLN A 547 8.61 1.35 -4.39
N GLU A 548 8.25 1.74 -3.17
CA GLU A 548 8.57 3.07 -2.60
C GLU A 548 10.07 3.28 -2.42
N ILE A 549 10.76 2.32 -1.79
CA ILE A 549 12.22 2.34 -1.62
C ILE A 549 12.93 2.29 -2.98
N ARG A 550 12.39 1.55 -3.94
CA ARG A 550 12.96 1.42 -5.28
C ARG A 550 12.88 2.76 -6.03
N GLY A 551 11.76 3.47 -5.94
CA GLY A 551 11.62 4.83 -6.50
C GLY A 551 12.66 5.78 -5.92
N PHE A 552 12.85 5.74 -4.60
CA PHE A 552 13.92 6.48 -3.92
C PHE A 552 15.32 6.10 -4.41
N ALA A 553 15.63 4.81 -4.46
CA ALA A 553 16.95 4.31 -4.87
C ALA A 553 17.31 4.69 -6.32
N ILE A 554 16.33 4.65 -7.23
CA ILE A 554 16.51 5.09 -8.62
C ILE A 554 16.78 6.59 -8.66
N THR A 555 16.00 7.37 -7.92
CA THR A 555 16.14 8.84 -7.87
C THR A 555 17.49 9.27 -7.30
N LEU A 556 17.89 8.70 -6.17
CA LEU A 556 19.20 8.93 -5.56
C LEU A 556 20.34 8.47 -6.47
N GLY A 557 20.20 7.29 -7.10
CA GLY A 557 21.22 6.74 -8.00
C GLY A 557 21.45 7.59 -9.24
N ILE A 558 20.37 8.02 -9.90
CA ILE A 558 20.42 8.99 -11.01
C ILE A 558 21.06 10.30 -10.52
N GLY A 559 20.66 10.76 -9.34
CA GLY A 559 21.23 11.92 -8.66
C GLY A 559 22.74 11.85 -8.56
N VAL A 560 23.27 10.79 -7.95
CA VAL A 560 24.71 10.56 -7.75
C VAL A 560 25.49 10.51 -9.08
N VAL A 561 24.91 9.91 -10.14
CA VAL A 561 25.56 9.91 -11.46
C VAL A 561 25.56 11.33 -12.07
N CYS A 562 24.45 12.04 -12.00
CA CYS A 562 24.32 13.39 -12.55
C CYS A 562 25.25 14.38 -11.83
N THR A 563 25.39 14.27 -10.51
CA THR A 563 26.29 15.12 -9.72
C THR A 563 27.74 14.89 -10.09
N MET A 564 28.16 13.62 -10.25
CA MET A 564 29.51 13.27 -10.69
C MET A 564 29.80 13.82 -12.09
N VAL A 565 28.87 13.67 -13.04
CA VAL A 565 29.00 14.27 -14.38
C VAL A 565 29.07 15.79 -14.29
N SER A 566 28.21 16.41 -13.47
CA SER A 566 28.17 17.87 -13.36
C SER A 566 29.45 18.46 -12.78
N ALA A 567 29.99 17.85 -11.72
CA ALA A 567 31.23 18.29 -11.10
C ALA A 567 32.48 17.95 -11.93
N LEU A 568 32.54 16.80 -12.61
CA LEU A 568 33.74 16.42 -13.37
C LEU A 568 33.76 16.98 -14.80
N PHE A 569 32.60 17.20 -15.41
CA PHE A 569 32.50 17.65 -16.80
C PHE A 569 32.07 19.11 -16.93
N PHE A 570 30.86 19.48 -16.45
CA PHE A 570 30.35 20.86 -16.62
C PHE A 570 31.20 21.88 -15.86
N SER A 571 31.47 21.61 -14.58
CA SER A 571 32.32 22.47 -13.75
C SER A 571 33.70 22.66 -14.38
N HIS A 572 34.30 21.57 -14.89
CA HIS A 572 35.60 21.63 -15.55
C HIS A 572 35.58 22.50 -16.81
N ILE A 573 34.58 22.34 -17.68
CA ILE A 573 34.42 23.13 -18.90
C ILE A 573 34.26 24.62 -18.57
N ILE A 574 33.42 24.94 -17.59
CA ILE A 574 33.17 26.32 -17.16
C ILE A 574 34.48 26.94 -16.61
N MET A 575 35.18 26.22 -15.75
CA MET A 575 36.45 26.67 -15.14
C MET A 575 37.55 26.87 -16.17
N VAL A 576 37.75 25.93 -17.09
CA VAL A 576 38.73 26.07 -18.18
C VAL A 576 38.35 27.24 -19.09
N THR A 577 37.07 27.43 -19.39
CA THR A 577 36.61 28.57 -20.20
C THR A 577 36.87 29.91 -19.51
N LEU A 578 36.63 30.00 -18.20
CA LEU A 578 36.91 31.20 -17.40
C LEU A 578 38.40 31.56 -17.41
N VAL A 579 39.28 30.57 -17.22
CA VAL A 579 40.72 30.80 -17.15
C VAL A 579 41.34 31.03 -18.54
N ASP A 580 41.02 30.20 -19.52
CA ASP A 580 41.70 30.21 -20.83
C ASP A 580 41.07 31.21 -21.82
N LYS A 581 39.74 31.28 -21.92
CA LYS A 581 39.06 32.18 -22.87
C LYS A 581 38.78 33.55 -22.27
N LEU A 582 38.21 33.60 -21.06
CA LEU A 582 37.84 34.86 -20.40
C LEU A 582 39.01 35.49 -19.60
N ARG A 583 40.18 34.82 -19.57
CA ARG A 583 41.44 35.32 -19.00
C ARG A 583 41.36 35.75 -17.52
N PHE A 584 40.52 35.10 -16.73
CA PHE A 584 40.53 35.29 -15.28
C PHE A 584 41.88 34.83 -14.71
N ARG A 585 42.61 35.73 -14.02
CA ARG A 585 43.93 35.45 -13.44
C ARG A 585 43.92 35.31 -11.91
N LYS A 586 42.88 35.81 -11.26
CA LYS A 586 42.69 35.74 -9.80
C LYS A 586 41.22 35.48 -9.52
N MET A 587 40.96 34.50 -8.67
CA MET A 587 39.64 34.23 -8.11
C MET A 587 39.82 34.00 -6.62
N ALA A 588 39.01 34.68 -5.82
CA ALA A 588 39.09 34.61 -4.37
C ALA A 588 38.01 33.67 -3.83
N MET A 589 38.27 33.10 -2.66
CA MET A 589 37.31 32.39 -1.83
C MET A 589 37.24 33.10 -0.47
N LEU A 590 36.11 33.01 0.24
CA LEU A 590 35.90 33.71 1.50
C LEU A 590 37.05 33.51 2.50
N PRO A 591 37.56 32.28 2.73
CA PRO A 591 38.59 32.10 3.72
C PRO A 591 40.00 32.49 3.22
N MET A 592 40.18 32.83 1.94
CA MET A 592 41.40 33.52 1.46
C MET A 592 41.36 35.04 1.75
N ILE A 593 40.15 35.61 1.85
CA ILE A 593 39.95 37.04 2.12
C ILE A 593 39.92 37.30 3.64
N VAL A 594 39.19 36.45 4.38
CA VAL A 594 38.93 36.62 5.81
C VAL A 594 39.81 35.67 6.62
N LYS A 595 41.00 36.17 7.02
CA LYS A 595 42.02 35.41 7.77
C LYS A 595 41.52 34.74 9.08
N PRO A 596 40.58 35.31 9.85
CA PRO A 596 39.98 34.61 10.99
C PRO A 596 39.32 33.28 10.62
N ILE A 597 38.62 33.22 9.48
CA ILE A 597 37.95 32.01 9.00
C ILE A 597 39.01 30.97 8.59
N GLU A 598 40.08 31.39 7.90
CA GLU A 598 41.21 30.53 7.56
C GLU A 598 41.85 29.87 8.78
N ARG A 599 42.01 30.62 9.88
CA ARG A 599 42.61 30.12 11.12
C ARG A 599 41.74 29.10 11.83
N ILE A 600 40.40 29.25 11.77
CA ILE A 600 39.45 28.29 12.35
C ILE A 600 39.47 26.97 11.56
N LEU A 601 39.64 27.04 10.24
CA LEU A 601 39.60 25.89 9.34
C LEU A 601 40.89 25.05 9.29
N HIS A 602 42.00 25.54 9.87
CA HIS A 602 43.26 24.80 10.03
C HIS A 602 43.67 24.65 11.51
N PRO A 603 42.87 23.94 12.33
CA PRO A 603 43.23 23.71 13.72
C PRO A 603 44.43 22.77 13.81
N ASN A 604 45.33 22.97 14.77
CA ASN A 604 46.46 22.06 15.03
C ASN A 604 46.15 21.15 16.23
N ILE A 605 45.11 20.33 16.09
CA ILE A 605 44.62 19.45 17.16
C ILE A 605 45.37 18.10 17.11
N ASN A 606 45.70 17.56 18.29
CA ASN A 606 46.34 16.25 18.45
C ASN A 606 45.28 15.14 18.62
N TRP A 607 44.60 14.77 17.53
CA TRP A 607 43.54 13.77 17.50
C TRP A 607 43.94 12.40 18.06
N ILE A 608 45.14 11.91 17.72
CA ILE A 608 45.66 10.65 18.27
C ILE A 608 45.87 10.72 19.79
N GLY A 609 46.17 11.91 20.34
CA GLY A 609 46.24 12.11 21.79
C GLY A 609 44.87 12.04 22.47
N LEU A 610 43.84 12.57 21.79
CA LEU A 610 42.47 12.64 22.30
C LEU A 610 41.67 11.34 22.13
N ARG A 611 42.20 10.37 21.37
CA ARG A 611 41.49 9.13 21.00
C ARG A 611 40.83 8.37 22.15
N TRP A 612 41.40 8.39 23.36
CA TRP A 612 40.82 7.66 24.49
C TRP A 612 39.57 8.35 25.02
N VAL A 613 39.53 9.69 24.95
CA VAL A 613 38.34 10.47 25.27
C VAL A 613 37.27 10.22 24.21
N THR A 614 37.63 10.29 22.92
CA THR A 614 36.67 10.09 21.83
C THR A 614 36.14 8.66 21.80
N VAL A 615 36.98 7.64 22.01
CA VAL A 615 36.54 6.25 22.12
C VAL A 615 35.62 6.05 23.33
N PHE A 616 35.90 6.66 24.48
CA PHE A 616 35.04 6.56 25.66
C PHE A 616 33.66 7.17 25.40
N ILE A 617 33.60 8.38 24.84
CA ILE A 617 32.35 9.04 24.45
C ILE A 617 31.57 8.17 23.47
N SER A 618 32.25 7.65 22.44
CA SER A 618 31.65 6.82 21.41
C SER A 618 31.08 5.52 21.98
N LEU A 619 31.84 4.83 22.85
CA LEU A 619 31.37 3.61 23.52
C LEU A 619 30.22 3.88 24.49
N PHE A 620 30.22 5.03 25.16
CA PHE A 620 29.11 5.45 26.02
C PHE A 620 27.82 5.62 25.20
N PHE A 621 27.85 6.36 24.10
CA PHE A 621 26.67 6.56 23.25
C PHE A 621 26.22 5.28 22.55
N VAL A 622 27.14 4.42 22.10
CA VAL A 622 26.79 3.10 21.55
C VAL A 622 26.15 2.22 22.63
N GLY A 623 26.71 2.18 23.85
CA GLY A 623 26.16 1.42 24.96
C GLY A 623 24.78 1.90 25.40
N LEU A 624 24.60 3.22 25.46
CA LEU A 624 23.31 3.86 25.70
C LEU A 624 22.31 3.48 24.60
N GLY A 625 22.70 3.63 23.33
CA GLY A 625 21.85 3.28 22.19
C GLY A 625 21.42 1.83 22.18
N ILE A 626 22.34 0.89 22.43
CA ILE A 626 22.00 -0.54 22.55
C ILE A 626 21.02 -0.77 23.70
N THR A 627 21.22 -0.11 24.83
CA THR A 627 20.32 -0.23 25.98
C THR A 627 18.92 0.25 25.62
N MET A 628 18.79 1.41 24.96
CA MET A 628 17.50 1.97 24.51
C MET A 628 16.78 1.05 23.52
N VAL A 629 17.52 0.48 22.56
CA VAL A 629 16.97 -0.48 21.58
C VAL A 629 16.48 -1.76 22.27
N VAL A 630 17.26 -2.28 23.22
CA VAL A 630 16.88 -3.50 23.96
C VAL A 630 15.66 -3.25 24.86
N THR A 631 15.55 -2.06 25.47
CA THR A 631 14.41 -1.73 26.33
C THR A 631 13.11 -1.55 25.55
N GLN A 632 13.16 -1.00 24.33
CA GLN A 632 11.96 -0.89 23.50
C GLN A 632 11.54 -2.20 22.82
N GLY A 633 12.50 -3.02 22.40
CA GLY A 633 12.23 -4.28 21.71
C GLY A 633 11.44 -4.08 20.41
N SER A 634 10.27 -4.71 20.30
CA SER A 634 9.43 -4.68 19.10
C SER A 634 8.66 -3.38 18.91
N LYS A 635 8.52 -2.54 19.95
CA LYS A 635 7.81 -1.26 19.86
C LYS A 635 8.43 -0.29 18.87
N MET A 636 9.75 -0.38 18.68
CA MET A 636 10.53 0.43 17.74
C MET A 636 10.17 0.16 16.27
N LEU A 637 9.53 -0.96 15.97
CA LEU A 637 9.17 -1.36 14.60
C LEU A 637 7.76 -0.88 14.25
N ASP A 638 7.57 -0.39 13.03
CA ASP A 638 6.26 0.03 12.54
C ASP A 638 5.36 -1.17 12.13
N THR A 639 4.09 -0.89 11.83
CA THR A 639 3.08 -1.86 11.35
C THR A 639 3.55 -2.63 10.12
N GLU A 640 4.37 -2.02 9.26
CA GLU A 640 5.00 -2.67 8.10
C GLU A 640 5.90 -3.85 8.47
N PHE A 641 6.49 -3.88 9.67
CA PHE A 641 7.35 -4.97 10.16
C PHE A 641 6.73 -5.81 11.28
N ARG A 642 5.65 -5.34 11.89
CA ARG A 642 4.90 -6.05 12.94
C ARG A 642 3.63 -6.75 12.43
N GLY A 643 3.07 -6.28 11.32
CA GLY A 643 1.70 -6.59 10.90
C GLY A 643 0.69 -5.77 11.71
N GLY A 644 -0.42 -5.40 11.07
CA GLY A 644 -1.46 -4.57 11.68
C GLY A 644 -2.09 -3.57 10.72
N THR A 645 -2.94 -2.70 11.27
CA THR A 645 -3.64 -1.64 10.54
C THR A 645 -3.23 -0.29 11.11
N GLN A 646 -2.94 0.65 10.21
CA GLN A 646 -2.70 2.06 10.51
C GLN A 646 -3.82 2.89 9.88
N VAL A 647 -4.42 3.78 10.67
CA VAL A 647 -5.46 4.71 10.23
C VAL A 647 -5.00 6.12 10.52
N THR A 648 -5.00 6.99 9.51
CA THR A 648 -4.76 8.42 9.68
C THR A 648 -6.09 9.16 9.69
N LEU A 649 -6.31 9.93 10.76
CA LEU A 649 -7.44 10.81 10.99
C LEU A 649 -7.01 12.27 10.85
N THR A 650 -7.86 13.10 10.26
CA THR A 650 -7.71 14.55 10.23
C THR A 650 -9.01 15.20 10.68
N PHE A 651 -8.91 16.14 11.61
CA PHE A 651 -10.05 16.86 12.17
C PHE A 651 -10.50 18.04 11.31
N MET A 652 -11.77 18.40 11.46
CA MET A 652 -12.43 19.46 10.69
C MET A 652 -11.83 20.84 10.94
N LYS A 653 -11.97 21.72 9.95
CA LYS A 653 -11.62 23.14 10.10
C LYS A 653 -12.40 23.78 11.25
N ASN A 654 -11.74 24.65 12.01
CA ASN A 654 -12.33 25.34 13.14
C ASN A 654 -13.25 26.47 12.65
N ALA A 655 -14.56 26.32 12.85
CA ALA A 655 -15.55 27.29 12.40
C ALA A 655 -15.46 28.66 13.12
N ASP A 656 -14.80 28.71 14.29
CA ASP A 656 -14.72 29.93 15.11
C ASP A 656 -13.56 30.87 14.71
N THR A 657 -12.70 30.46 13.77
CA THR A 657 -11.50 31.20 13.39
C THR A 657 -11.57 31.66 11.92
N PRO A 658 -11.25 32.93 11.60
CA PRO A 658 -11.19 33.42 10.20
C PRO A 658 -10.03 32.85 9.38
N ASP A 659 -9.19 32.00 9.97
CA ASP A 659 -8.02 31.43 9.32
C ASP A 659 -8.44 30.14 8.59
N PRO A 660 -8.39 30.10 7.25
CA PRO A 660 -8.84 28.95 6.47
C PRO A 660 -8.02 27.67 6.70
N ASP A 661 -6.88 27.77 7.39
CA ASP A 661 -6.01 26.63 7.73
C ASP A 661 -6.10 26.21 9.21
N ASP A 662 -6.86 26.92 10.06
CA ASP A 662 -7.02 26.53 11.48
C ASP A 662 -8.02 25.37 11.60
N ARG A 663 -7.54 24.24 12.12
CA ARG A 663 -8.33 23.02 12.36
C ARG A 663 -8.63 22.84 13.84
N LEU A 664 -9.72 22.13 14.12
CA LEU A 664 -9.98 21.60 15.45
C LEU A 664 -8.81 20.72 15.88
N THR A 665 -8.43 20.85 17.14
CA THR A 665 -7.33 20.08 17.70
C THR A 665 -7.74 19.44 19.00
N MET A 666 -7.26 18.23 19.23
CA MET A 666 -7.48 17.50 20.49
C MET A 666 -6.12 17.13 21.10
N PRO A 667 -5.98 17.09 22.43
CA PRO A 667 -4.82 16.50 23.06
C PRO A 667 -4.76 14.99 22.81
N ARG A 668 -3.57 14.45 22.48
CA ARG A 668 -3.34 13.01 22.28
C ARG A 668 -3.96 12.13 23.39
N PRO A 669 -3.83 12.44 24.70
CA PRO A 669 -4.39 11.57 25.74
C PRO A 669 -5.90 11.39 25.64
N GLU A 670 -6.63 12.41 25.17
CA GLU A 670 -8.09 12.31 24.96
C GLU A 670 -8.42 11.42 23.77
N VAL A 671 -7.64 11.53 22.69
CA VAL A 671 -7.76 10.64 21.51
C VAL A 671 -7.42 9.19 21.90
N GLU A 672 -6.36 8.98 22.69
CA GLU A 672 -5.97 7.66 23.22
C GLU A 672 -7.09 7.04 24.06
N GLU A 673 -7.72 7.81 24.94
CA GLU A 673 -8.84 7.34 25.79
C GLU A 673 -10.03 6.88 24.95
N ILE A 674 -10.44 7.67 23.95
CA ILE A 674 -11.53 7.30 23.02
C ILE A 674 -11.17 6.02 22.25
N ILE A 675 -9.95 5.93 21.71
CA ILE A 675 -9.51 4.77 20.93
C ILE A 675 -9.41 3.50 21.79
N HIS A 676 -8.90 3.60 23.01
CA HIS A 676 -8.79 2.45 23.90
C HIS A 676 -10.16 1.96 24.36
N SER A 677 -11.13 2.87 24.56
CA SER A 677 -12.50 2.51 24.91
C SER A 677 -13.20 1.64 23.86
N LEU A 678 -12.86 1.80 22.56
CA LEU A 678 -13.39 0.94 21.49
C LEU A 678 -13.07 -0.54 21.70
N GLY A 679 -11.94 -0.85 22.33
CA GLY A 679 -11.56 -2.22 22.66
C GLY A 679 -12.16 -2.73 23.96
N ASP A 680 -12.69 -1.85 24.81
CA ASP A 680 -13.45 -2.24 26.01
C ASP A 680 -14.87 -2.69 25.64
N ASP A 681 -15.48 -2.02 24.67
CA ASP A 681 -16.86 -2.26 24.24
C ASP A 681 -17.02 -3.43 23.26
N ASN A 682 -15.97 -3.77 22.49
CA ASN A 682 -16.05 -4.79 21.45
C ASN A 682 -14.86 -5.76 21.50
N VAL A 683 -15.15 -7.05 21.71
CA VAL A 683 -14.14 -8.14 21.75
C VAL A 683 -13.40 -8.26 20.42
N ALA A 684 -14.05 -7.99 19.28
CA ALA A 684 -13.39 -8.00 17.98
C ALA A 684 -12.34 -6.88 17.85
N LEU A 685 -12.46 -5.82 18.66
CA LEU A 685 -11.56 -4.69 18.72
C LEU A 685 -10.66 -4.71 19.97
N GLU A 686 -10.50 -5.84 20.67
CA GLU A 686 -9.73 -5.91 21.93
C GLU A 686 -8.30 -5.35 21.79
N ALA A 687 -7.66 -5.55 20.63
CA ALA A 687 -6.34 -5.01 20.35
C ALA A 687 -6.30 -3.47 20.25
N MET A 688 -7.44 -2.78 20.14
CA MET A 688 -7.55 -1.32 20.23
C MET A 688 -7.24 -0.78 21.62
N ARG A 689 -7.38 -1.59 22.69
CA ARG A 689 -6.96 -1.21 24.05
C ARG A 689 -5.47 -0.87 24.16
N ASN A 690 -4.68 -1.39 23.23
CA ASN A 690 -3.24 -1.14 23.14
C ASN A 690 -2.88 -0.47 21.81
N ALA A 691 -3.85 0.15 21.12
CA ALA A 691 -3.57 0.91 19.92
C ALA A 691 -2.70 2.12 20.28
N GLU A 692 -1.74 2.38 19.42
CA GLU A 692 -0.80 3.49 19.57
C GLU A 692 -1.33 4.69 18.79
N VAL A 693 -1.40 5.85 19.43
CA VAL A 693 -1.90 7.09 18.83
C VAL A 693 -0.76 8.09 18.73
N LEU A 694 -0.44 8.51 17.50
CA LEU A 694 0.65 9.42 17.21
C LEU A 694 0.09 10.72 16.61
N PRO A 695 0.28 11.89 17.23
CA PRO A 695 -0.07 13.15 16.60
C PRO A 695 0.86 13.40 15.41
N ILE A 696 0.31 13.97 14.36
CA ILE A 696 1.02 14.41 13.16
C ILE A 696 1.06 15.94 13.19
N ASN A 697 2.26 16.54 13.10
CA ASN A 697 2.47 17.98 13.21
C ASN A 697 1.82 18.61 14.46
N PRO A 698 2.16 18.15 15.68
CA PRO A 698 1.55 18.70 16.89
C PRO A 698 1.85 20.21 17.06
N ARG A 699 0.95 20.91 17.76
CA ARG A 699 1.11 22.30 18.20
C ARG A 699 2.32 22.44 19.13
N GLU A 700 2.61 23.66 19.59
CA GLU A 700 3.76 23.95 20.47
C GLU A 700 3.81 23.07 21.73
N ASP A 701 2.68 22.53 22.19
CA ASP A 701 2.60 21.62 23.34
C ASP A 701 2.98 20.15 23.03
N GLY A 702 3.28 19.81 21.78
CA GLY A 702 3.73 18.48 21.35
C GLY A 702 2.70 17.36 21.51
N LEU A 703 1.50 17.67 22.01
CA LEU A 703 0.45 16.70 22.37
C LEU A 703 -0.83 16.97 21.60
N THR A 704 -1.13 18.23 21.31
CA THR A 704 -2.35 18.66 20.66
C THR A 704 -2.11 18.73 19.16
N ALA A 705 -2.91 18.01 18.38
CA ALA A 705 -2.82 17.99 16.92
C ALA A 705 -4.23 18.01 16.31
N ASP A 706 -4.29 18.36 15.02
CA ASP A 706 -5.47 18.19 14.18
C ASP A 706 -5.48 16.84 13.47
N THR A 707 -4.31 16.19 13.37
CA THR A 707 -4.12 14.96 12.61
C THR A 707 -3.48 13.90 13.50
N PHE A 708 -4.00 12.67 13.46
CA PHE A 708 -3.53 11.55 14.26
C PHE A 708 -3.33 10.30 13.41
N SER A 709 -2.24 9.59 13.64
CA SER A 709 -2.01 8.24 13.14
C SER A 709 -2.26 7.23 14.25
N ILE A 710 -3.28 6.40 14.09
CA ILE A 710 -3.63 5.31 15.00
C ILE A 710 -3.09 4.00 14.43
N LYS A 711 -2.35 3.26 15.23
CA LYS A 711 -1.70 1.99 14.84
C LYS A 711 -2.17 0.87 15.76
N THR A 712 -2.68 -0.20 15.17
CA THR A 712 -3.16 -1.39 15.90
C THR A 712 -2.61 -2.67 15.27
N THR A 713 -2.52 -3.74 16.06
CA THR A 713 -2.13 -5.07 15.55
C THR A 713 -3.27 -5.81 14.85
N LEU A 714 -4.50 -5.27 14.88
CA LEU A 714 -5.62 -5.80 14.11
C LEU A 714 -5.32 -5.66 12.61
N THR A 715 -5.55 -6.71 11.84
CA THR A 715 -5.35 -6.70 10.38
C THR A 715 -6.65 -6.47 9.61
N ASN A 716 -7.80 -6.58 10.28
CA ASN A 716 -9.10 -6.44 9.65
C ASN A 716 -9.52 -4.96 9.55
N ARG A 717 -9.26 -4.37 8.39
CA ARG A 717 -9.57 -2.95 8.12
C ARG A 717 -11.07 -2.66 8.18
N ASP A 718 -11.91 -3.62 7.77
CA ASP A 718 -13.35 -3.43 7.61
C ASP A 718 -14.06 -3.32 8.97
N GLN A 719 -13.31 -3.59 10.06
CA GLN A 719 -13.74 -3.36 11.44
C GLN A 719 -13.07 -2.13 12.04
N VAL A 720 -11.77 -1.94 11.81
CA VAL A 720 -10.98 -0.86 12.45
C VAL A 720 -11.35 0.51 11.90
N GLY A 721 -11.42 0.67 10.57
CA GLY A 721 -11.73 1.96 9.95
C GLY A 721 -13.08 2.51 10.38
N PRO A 722 -14.19 1.78 10.16
CA PRO A 722 -15.53 2.22 10.54
C PRO A 722 -15.70 2.48 12.04
N ALA A 723 -15.06 1.68 12.90
CA ALA A 723 -15.13 1.89 14.35
C ALA A 723 -14.49 3.23 14.77
N ILE A 724 -13.34 3.58 14.19
CA ILE A 724 -12.67 4.85 14.45
C ILE A 724 -13.51 6.02 13.89
N VAL A 725 -14.05 5.89 12.67
CA VAL A 725 -14.94 6.92 12.10
C VAL A 725 -16.17 7.16 12.96
N SER A 726 -16.78 6.09 13.45
CA SER A 726 -17.93 6.20 14.35
C SER A 726 -17.58 6.90 15.66
N ALA A 727 -16.37 6.69 16.19
CA ALA A 727 -15.92 7.30 17.44
C ALA A 727 -15.63 8.81 17.30
N PHE A 728 -15.13 9.24 16.14
CA PHE A 728 -14.74 10.63 15.87
C PHE A 728 -15.67 11.36 14.89
N ARG A 729 -16.88 10.83 14.65
CA ARG A 729 -17.82 11.34 13.63
C ARG A 729 -18.02 12.86 13.70
N ASP A 730 -18.12 13.41 14.89
CA ASP A 730 -18.40 14.83 15.12
C ASP A 730 -17.16 15.75 15.03
N LEU A 731 -15.96 15.17 14.84
CA LEU A 731 -14.68 15.89 14.85
C LEU A 731 -13.91 15.78 13.53
N LEU A 732 -14.25 14.80 12.68
CA LEU A 732 -13.55 14.57 11.43
C LEU A 732 -13.94 15.59 10.36
N ASP A 733 -12.98 16.00 9.53
CA ASP A 733 -13.20 16.89 8.38
C ASP A 733 -13.96 16.21 7.23
N VAL A 734 -14.83 15.25 7.52
CA VAL A 734 -15.70 14.65 6.52
C VAL A 734 -16.76 15.70 6.22
N PRO A 735 -16.64 16.44 5.11
CA PRO A 735 -17.57 17.50 4.83
C PRO A 735 -18.92 16.81 4.61
N PRO A 736 -19.98 17.16 5.34
CA PRO A 736 -21.26 16.49 5.14
C PRO A 736 -21.67 16.66 3.68
N PRO A 737 -22.31 15.64 3.07
CA PRO A 737 -22.89 15.81 1.76
C PRO A 737 -23.87 16.98 1.82
N LEU A 738 -23.75 17.91 0.88
CA LEU A 738 -24.62 19.07 0.81
C LEU A 738 -25.84 18.70 0.00
N GLU A 739 -27.00 18.87 0.59
CA GLU A 739 -28.25 18.84 -0.15
C GLU A 739 -28.47 20.21 -0.78
N PHE A 740 -28.81 20.24 -2.06
CA PHE A 740 -29.23 21.43 -2.77
C PHE A 740 -30.27 21.05 -3.82
N GLU A 741 -31.09 22.02 -4.21
CA GLU A 741 -32.17 21.82 -5.20
C GLU A 741 -31.59 21.24 -6.51
N ASP A 742 -32.27 20.26 -7.10
CA ASP A 742 -31.86 19.57 -8.35
C ASP A 742 -30.55 18.78 -8.29
N SER A 743 -29.94 18.57 -7.13
CA SER A 743 -28.69 17.79 -6.95
C SER A 743 -28.70 16.37 -7.55
N GLN A 744 -29.87 15.76 -7.75
CA GLN A 744 -30.04 14.42 -8.34
C GLN A 744 -30.27 14.43 -9.85
N VAL A 745 -30.32 15.60 -10.49
CA VAL A 745 -30.56 15.72 -11.93
C VAL A 745 -29.29 15.33 -12.71
N PRO A 746 -29.33 14.28 -13.57
CA PRO A 746 -28.12 13.79 -14.24
C PRO A 746 -27.73 14.62 -15.48
N ASP A 747 -28.64 15.40 -16.05
CA ASP A 747 -28.45 16.12 -17.31
C ASP A 747 -28.51 17.64 -17.11
N SER A 748 -27.50 18.34 -17.60
CA SER A 748 -27.41 19.81 -17.62
C SER A 748 -28.57 20.50 -18.33
N ALA A 749 -29.27 19.79 -19.23
CA ALA A 749 -30.46 20.34 -19.90
C ALA A 749 -31.67 20.48 -18.97
N ALA A 750 -31.75 19.68 -17.91
CA ALA A 750 -32.80 19.73 -16.89
C ALA A 750 -32.32 20.37 -15.58
N ALA A 751 -31.01 20.59 -15.44
CA ALA A 751 -30.40 21.26 -14.30
C ALA A 751 -30.49 22.80 -14.41
N PRO A 752 -30.33 23.54 -13.30
CA PRO A 752 -30.33 25.01 -13.28
C PRO A 752 -29.04 25.62 -13.86
N VAL A 753 -28.73 25.27 -15.12
CA VAL A 753 -27.52 25.65 -15.85
C VAL A 753 -27.88 26.58 -17.01
N TYR A 754 -27.27 27.77 -17.03
CA TYR A 754 -27.61 28.85 -17.95
C TYR A 754 -26.36 29.32 -18.74
N PRO A 755 -26.48 29.60 -20.05
CA PRO A 755 -25.40 30.27 -20.78
C PRO A 755 -25.27 31.72 -20.35
N ILE A 756 -24.03 32.22 -20.25
CA ILE A 756 -23.77 33.65 -19.95
C ILE A 756 -23.64 34.40 -21.28
N ILE A 757 -24.70 35.10 -21.67
CA ILE A 757 -24.81 35.84 -22.92
C ILE A 757 -24.60 37.33 -22.68
N GLU A 758 -25.18 37.86 -21.61
CA GLU A 758 -25.17 39.28 -21.27
C GLU A 758 -24.15 39.59 -20.15
N PRO A 759 -23.55 40.79 -20.11
CA PRO A 759 -22.61 41.20 -19.06
C PRO A 759 -23.19 41.23 -17.64
N ARG A 760 -24.51 41.19 -17.48
CA ARG A 760 -25.20 41.24 -16.19
C ARG A 760 -25.69 39.86 -15.80
N LEU A 761 -25.22 39.33 -14.67
CA LEU A 761 -25.54 37.97 -14.26
C LEU A 761 -27.04 37.70 -14.15
N GLY A 762 -27.79 38.60 -13.52
CA GLY A 762 -29.23 38.45 -13.30
C GLY A 762 -30.07 38.34 -14.58
N GLU A 763 -29.60 38.90 -15.70
CA GLU A 763 -30.28 38.80 -17.01
C GLU A 763 -30.11 37.41 -17.66
N ASN A 764 -29.06 36.67 -17.28
CA ASN A 764 -28.78 35.33 -17.80
C ASN A 764 -29.49 34.20 -17.04
N ILE A 765 -29.62 34.36 -15.72
CA ILE A 765 -30.17 33.34 -14.81
C ILE A 765 -31.65 33.57 -14.44
N ASN A 766 -32.32 34.50 -15.14
CA ASN A 766 -33.71 34.91 -14.86
C ASN A 766 -33.96 35.47 -13.44
N LEU A 767 -32.93 36.05 -12.80
CA LEU A 767 -33.02 36.72 -11.50
C LEU A 767 -32.58 38.19 -11.63
N PRO A 768 -33.46 39.10 -12.11
CA PRO A 768 -33.09 40.50 -12.41
C PRO A 768 -32.68 41.33 -11.19
N GLU A 769 -32.85 40.80 -9.97
CA GLU A 769 -32.44 41.42 -8.72
C GLU A 769 -30.91 41.30 -8.48
N VAL A 770 -30.26 40.29 -9.08
CA VAL A 770 -28.81 40.06 -8.99
C VAL A 770 -28.06 41.01 -9.92
N ARG A 771 -27.27 41.93 -9.34
CA ARG A 771 -26.58 43.02 -10.07
C ARG A 771 -25.10 42.76 -10.38
N ASN A 772 -24.60 41.55 -10.12
CA ASN A 772 -23.20 41.20 -10.28
C ASN A 772 -22.75 41.23 -11.75
N ASP A 773 -21.49 41.61 -11.97
CA ASP A 773 -20.85 41.68 -13.28
C ASP A 773 -20.38 40.28 -13.72
N ALA A 774 -20.78 39.88 -14.93
CA ALA A 774 -20.42 38.63 -15.57
C ALA A 774 -19.58 38.85 -16.84
N THR A 775 -19.10 40.08 -17.11
CA THR A 775 -18.37 40.44 -18.34
C THR A 775 -17.21 39.49 -18.65
N GLU A 776 -16.46 39.04 -17.65
CA GLU A 776 -15.32 38.13 -17.83
C GLU A 776 -15.70 36.67 -18.10
N PHE A 777 -16.99 36.33 -17.98
CA PHE A 777 -17.54 34.98 -18.13
C PHE A 777 -18.53 34.87 -19.30
N VAL A 778 -18.70 35.93 -20.10
CA VAL A 778 -19.53 35.93 -21.31
C VAL A 778 -19.04 34.86 -22.29
N GLY A 779 -19.95 34.02 -22.79
CA GLY A 779 -19.64 32.81 -23.57
C GLY A 779 -19.47 31.55 -22.71
N GLY A 780 -19.44 31.70 -21.39
CA GLY A 780 -19.33 30.63 -20.40
C GLY A 780 -20.68 30.14 -19.85
N VAL A 781 -20.64 29.51 -18.68
CA VAL A 781 -21.79 28.88 -18.01
C VAL A 781 -22.01 29.45 -16.61
N ALA A 782 -23.27 29.65 -16.23
CA ALA A 782 -23.72 30.01 -14.90
C ALA A 782 -24.58 28.88 -14.32
N ILE A 783 -24.22 28.39 -13.14
CA ILE A 783 -24.88 27.27 -12.46
C ILE A 783 -25.47 27.81 -11.17
N VAL A 784 -26.79 27.74 -11.04
CA VAL A 784 -27.51 28.27 -9.88
C VAL A 784 -27.73 27.14 -8.88
N LEU A 785 -27.32 27.37 -7.63
CA LEU A 785 -27.48 26.45 -6.52
C LEU A 785 -28.39 27.08 -5.48
N ASN A 786 -29.52 26.45 -5.20
CA ASN A 786 -30.48 26.90 -4.19
C ASN A 786 -30.57 25.91 -3.03
N ASN A 787 -30.92 26.41 -1.84
CA ASN A 787 -31.16 25.61 -0.62
C ASN A 787 -29.98 24.69 -0.24
N ILE A 788 -28.75 25.21 -0.26
CA ILE A 788 -27.56 24.49 0.18
C ILE A 788 -27.66 24.21 1.69
N SER A 789 -27.75 22.94 2.06
CA SER A 789 -27.89 22.48 3.45
C SER A 789 -26.88 21.38 3.79
N PRO A 790 -26.08 21.54 4.86
CA PRO A 790 -25.94 22.74 5.69
C PRO A 790 -25.33 23.93 4.92
N PRO A 791 -25.58 25.20 5.32
CA PRO A 791 -24.94 26.37 4.71
C PRO A 791 -23.41 26.25 4.74
N GLN A 792 -22.73 26.78 3.72
CA GLN A 792 -21.27 26.68 3.59
C GLN A 792 -20.63 28.04 3.30
N SER A 793 -19.37 28.23 3.65
CA SER A 793 -18.63 29.42 3.23
C SER A 793 -18.25 29.36 1.74
N GLU A 794 -17.99 30.53 1.14
CA GLU A 794 -17.52 30.62 -0.25
C GLU A 794 -16.24 29.80 -0.47
N ASP A 795 -15.31 29.85 0.49
CA ASP A 795 -14.05 29.12 0.44
C ASP A 795 -14.26 27.61 0.52
N GLN A 796 -15.21 27.13 1.33
CA GLN A 796 -15.54 25.69 1.40
C GLN A 796 -16.12 25.16 0.08
N ILE A 797 -17.03 25.90 -0.55
CA ILE A 797 -17.59 25.53 -1.85
C ILE A 797 -16.48 25.53 -2.91
N ARG A 798 -15.62 26.55 -2.91
CA ARG A 798 -14.48 26.68 -3.83
C ARG A 798 -13.48 25.52 -3.66
N ASP A 799 -13.13 25.19 -2.42
CA ASP A 799 -12.22 24.10 -2.08
C ASP A 799 -12.77 22.74 -2.51
N ARG A 800 -14.06 22.48 -2.25
CA ARG A 800 -14.74 21.24 -2.70
C ARG A 800 -14.66 21.09 -4.22
N ILE A 801 -15.01 22.14 -4.98
CA ILE A 801 -14.94 22.11 -6.45
C ILE A 801 -13.50 21.92 -6.92
N ALA A 802 -12.54 22.63 -6.31
CA ALA A 802 -11.12 22.53 -6.67
C ALA A 802 -10.54 21.13 -6.41
N ARG A 803 -10.90 20.49 -5.30
CA ARG A 803 -10.50 19.11 -4.97
C ARG A 803 -11.08 18.11 -5.96
N THR A 804 -12.38 18.18 -6.24
CA THR A 804 -13.03 17.25 -7.18
C THR A 804 -12.50 17.42 -8.60
N ARG A 805 -12.16 18.65 -9.01
CA ARG A 805 -11.58 18.93 -10.34
C ARG A 805 -10.19 18.31 -10.52
N GLN A 806 -9.49 17.98 -9.43
CA GLN A 806 -8.19 17.31 -9.47
C GLN A 806 -8.29 15.78 -9.55
N LYS A 807 -9.50 15.20 -9.43
CA LYS A 807 -9.72 13.76 -9.63
C LYS A 807 -9.58 13.40 -11.11
N ASP A 808 -9.17 12.16 -11.41
CA ASP A 808 -8.92 11.69 -12.79
C ASP A 808 -10.13 11.88 -13.72
N ASP A 809 -11.35 11.81 -13.19
CA ASP A 809 -12.59 12.00 -13.93
C ASP A 809 -12.82 13.44 -14.44
N PHE A 810 -12.08 14.44 -13.94
CA PHE A 810 -12.24 15.87 -14.26
C PHE A 810 -10.92 16.60 -14.60
N ASN A 811 -9.82 15.85 -14.76
CA ASN A 811 -8.49 16.42 -15.01
C ASN A 811 -8.40 17.16 -16.38
N ASP A 812 -9.25 16.79 -17.34
CA ASP A 812 -9.39 17.42 -18.65
C ASP A 812 -9.90 18.88 -18.59
N ILE A 813 -10.58 19.26 -17.51
CA ILE A 813 -11.17 20.60 -17.33
C ILE A 813 -10.39 21.49 -16.33
N VAL A 814 -9.17 21.08 -15.96
CA VAL A 814 -8.28 21.85 -15.08
C VAL A 814 -7.84 23.16 -15.75
N GLY A 815 -7.95 24.28 -15.03
CA GLY A 815 -7.53 25.61 -15.49
C GLY A 815 -8.64 26.54 -15.98
N ARG A 816 -9.91 26.08 -16.02
CA ARG A 816 -11.06 26.94 -16.27
C ARG A 816 -11.27 27.97 -15.16
N LYS A 817 -11.55 29.21 -15.54
CA LYS A 817 -11.77 30.31 -14.59
C LYS A 817 -13.12 30.13 -13.91
N LEU A 818 -13.16 30.27 -12.58
CA LEU A 818 -14.37 30.08 -11.76
C LEU A 818 -14.57 31.26 -10.80
N ALA A 819 -15.81 31.74 -10.70
CA ALA A 819 -16.24 32.71 -9.70
C ALA A 819 -17.54 32.24 -9.03
N ILE A 820 -17.70 32.54 -7.74
CA ILE A 820 -18.88 32.22 -6.95
C ILE A 820 -19.53 33.55 -6.57
N VAL A 821 -20.86 33.64 -6.70
CA VAL A 821 -21.64 34.81 -6.34
C VAL A 821 -22.76 34.37 -5.39
N THR A 822 -22.72 34.83 -4.15
CA THR A 822 -23.78 34.58 -3.17
C THR A 822 -25.07 35.29 -3.59
N ILE A 823 -26.19 34.55 -3.59
CA ILE A 823 -27.54 35.08 -3.79
C ILE A 823 -28.18 35.32 -2.41
N ASP A 824 -28.25 34.26 -1.60
CA ASP A 824 -28.84 34.28 -0.26
C ASP A 824 -27.84 33.76 0.79
N GLY A 825 -27.81 34.42 1.95
CA GLY A 825 -26.88 34.15 3.04
C GLY A 825 -25.74 35.17 3.16
N SER A 826 -24.73 34.82 3.96
CA SER A 826 -23.47 35.54 4.15
C SER A 826 -22.36 34.88 3.30
N PRO A 827 -21.26 35.56 2.93
CA PRO A 827 -20.07 34.89 2.37
C PRO A 827 -19.55 33.73 3.23
N ASP A 828 -19.80 33.77 4.54
CA ASP A 828 -19.42 32.72 5.50
C ASP A 828 -20.50 31.64 5.69
N GLU A 829 -21.75 31.91 5.30
CA GLU A 829 -22.92 31.03 5.44
C GLU A 829 -23.83 31.18 4.21
N ILE A 830 -23.44 30.56 3.09
CA ILE A 830 -24.15 30.60 1.81
C ILE A 830 -25.28 29.58 1.83
N GLU A 831 -26.51 30.05 1.65
CA GLU A 831 -27.69 29.20 1.45
C GLU A 831 -28.03 29.05 -0.03
N SER A 832 -27.70 30.03 -0.88
CA SER A 832 -27.86 29.97 -2.33
C SER A 832 -26.78 30.78 -3.06
N CYS A 833 -26.23 30.26 -4.15
CA CYS A 833 -25.20 30.94 -4.92
C CYS A 833 -25.24 30.61 -6.42
N VAL A 834 -24.49 31.39 -7.20
CA VAL A 834 -24.24 31.14 -8.63
C VAL A 834 -22.77 30.90 -8.86
N ILE A 835 -22.46 29.81 -9.53
CA ILE A 835 -21.10 29.47 -9.95
C ILE A 835 -20.98 29.80 -11.44
N MET A 836 -20.08 30.73 -11.76
CA MET A 836 -19.76 31.11 -13.13
C MET A 836 -18.45 30.46 -13.56
N VAL A 837 -18.45 29.81 -14.72
CA VAL A 837 -17.27 29.15 -15.29
C VAL A 837 -17.07 29.58 -16.73
N TYR A 838 -15.83 29.85 -17.11
CA TYR A 838 -15.46 30.21 -18.47
C TYR A 838 -14.30 29.34 -18.99
N ASP A 839 -14.49 28.80 -20.19
CA ASP A 839 -13.48 28.05 -20.95
C ASP A 839 -12.97 28.93 -22.11
N PRO A 840 -11.67 29.25 -22.19
CA PRO A 840 -11.13 30.10 -23.25
C PRO A 840 -11.08 29.42 -24.63
N THR A 841 -11.30 28.10 -24.70
CA THR A 841 -11.23 27.30 -25.93
C THR A 841 -12.59 26.94 -26.50
N ILE A 842 -13.63 26.84 -25.66
CA ILE A 842 -14.99 26.44 -26.05
C ILE A 842 -15.97 27.52 -25.61
N ASP A 843 -16.51 28.26 -26.59
CA ASP A 843 -17.40 29.41 -26.39
C ASP A 843 -18.82 29.12 -26.91
N TYR A 844 -19.84 29.50 -26.12
CA TYR A 844 -21.26 29.32 -26.45
C TYR A 844 -21.65 29.92 -27.81
N PHE A 845 -21.13 31.09 -28.17
CA PHE A 845 -21.46 31.79 -29.42
C PHE A 845 -20.89 31.11 -30.66
N VAL A 846 -19.85 30.28 -30.50
CA VAL A 846 -19.20 29.57 -31.59
C VAL A 846 -19.91 28.26 -31.88
N ASN A 847 -20.13 27.44 -30.86
CA ASN A 847 -20.81 26.15 -31.00
C ASN A 847 -21.54 25.74 -29.72
N ALA A 848 -22.84 26.05 -29.68
CA ALA A 848 -23.70 25.78 -28.52
C ALA A 848 -23.84 24.28 -28.20
N ASP A 849 -23.75 23.39 -29.19
CA ASP A 849 -23.89 21.95 -28.97
C ASP A 849 -22.65 21.38 -28.28
N ILE A 850 -21.45 21.76 -28.74
CA ILE A 850 -20.17 21.38 -28.10
C ILE A 850 -20.07 22.04 -26.72
N TRP A 851 -20.46 23.31 -26.59
CA TRP A 851 -20.51 23.98 -25.29
C TRP A 851 -21.41 23.24 -24.30
N ARG A 852 -22.58 22.74 -24.76
CA ARG A 852 -23.51 22.01 -23.90
C ARG A 852 -22.90 20.70 -23.40
N SER A 853 -22.25 19.92 -24.26
CA SER A 853 -21.66 18.62 -23.86
C SER A 853 -20.31 18.74 -23.14
N GLU A 854 -19.45 19.68 -23.51
CA GLU A 854 -18.06 19.77 -23.03
C GLU A 854 -17.86 20.80 -21.90
N VAL A 855 -18.77 21.78 -21.76
CA VAL A 855 -18.69 22.83 -20.74
C VAL A 855 -19.86 22.68 -19.77
N ALA A 856 -21.10 22.87 -20.22
CA ALA A 856 -22.26 22.88 -19.33
C ALA A 856 -22.48 21.55 -18.60
N GLN A 857 -22.46 20.43 -19.32
CA GLN A 857 -22.61 19.09 -18.74
C GLN A 857 -21.45 18.74 -17.82
N ARG A 858 -20.21 18.96 -18.25
CA ARG A 858 -19.01 18.63 -17.46
C ARG A 858 -18.92 19.44 -16.16
N GLU A 859 -19.25 20.73 -16.20
CA GLU A 859 -19.24 21.57 -14.99
C GLU A 859 -20.42 21.23 -14.06
N TRP A 860 -21.58 20.84 -14.59
CA TRP A 860 -22.68 20.35 -13.76
C TRP A 860 -22.31 19.05 -13.03
N GLU A 861 -21.75 18.07 -13.76
CA GLU A 861 -21.25 16.82 -13.17
C GLU A 861 -20.20 17.08 -12.09
N LEU A 862 -19.26 18.01 -12.34
CA LEU A 862 -18.24 18.40 -11.37
C LEU A 862 -18.86 19.00 -10.10
N ILE A 863 -19.76 19.99 -10.26
CA ILE A 863 -20.35 20.71 -9.13
C ILE A 863 -21.24 19.78 -8.31
N ALA A 864 -22.11 19.01 -8.98
CA ALA A 864 -22.93 18.00 -8.32
C ALA A 864 -22.06 16.97 -7.57
N ALA A 865 -21.01 16.47 -8.21
CA ALA A 865 -20.09 15.53 -7.56
C ALA A 865 -19.28 16.15 -6.41
N SER A 866 -18.99 17.46 -6.44
CA SER A 866 -18.21 18.15 -5.40
C SER A 866 -19.01 18.54 -4.16
N LEU A 867 -20.30 18.81 -4.33
CA LEU A 867 -21.17 19.31 -3.26
C LEU A 867 -22.01 18.18 -2.65
N ALA A 868 -22.55 17.28 -3.47
CA ALA A 868 -23.48 16.24 -3.01
C ALA A 868 -22.79 15.03 -2.34
N ASN A 869 -21.47 14.93 -2.40
CA ASN A 869 -20.75 13.75 -1.92
C ASN A 869 -19.86 14.03 -0.70
N SER A 870 -19.70 12.99 0.14
CA SER A 870 -18.83 12.96 1.34
C SER A 870 -17.46 12.35 1.02
N SER A 871 -16.39 13.14 1.11
CA SER A 871 -15.06 12.63 0.79
C SER A 871 -14.61 11.58 1.82
N ASP A 872 -14.32 10.36 1.37
CA ASP A 872 -13.66 9.31 2.15
C ASP A 872 -12.23 9.74 2.50
N GLN A 873 -12.08 10.48 3.60
CA GLN A 873 -10.82 11.12 3.98
C GLN A 873 -9.85 10.25 4.79
N LEU A 874 -10.19 8.99 5.07
CA LEU A 874 -9.33 8.16 5.89
C LEU A 874 -8.29 7.43 5.06
N SER A 875 -7.02 7.70 5.38
CA SER A 875 -5.92 6.88 4.91
C SER A 875 -5.83 5.63 5.79
N VAL A 876 -6.10 4.45 5.21
CA VAL A 876 -6.06 3.17 5.92
C VAL A 876 -5.03 2.26 5.24
N GLN A 877 -4.08 1.79 6.03
CA GLN A 877 -3.02 0.88 5.58
C GLN A 877 -3.08 -0.39 6.41
N SER A 878 -3.11 -1.55 5.76
CA SER A 878 -3.09 -2.85 6.46
C SER A 878 -1.99 -3.76 5.90
N PHE A 879 -1.26 -4.40 6.80
CA PHE A 879 -0.19 -5.33 6.49
C PHE A 879 -0.42 -6.67 7.20
N SER A 880 -0.43 -7.76 6.43
CA SER A 880 -0.47 -9.11 7.01
C SER A 880 0.85 -9.46 7.72
N PRO A 881 0.80 -10.30 8.78
CA PRO A 881 2.01 -10.73 9.49
C PRO A 881 3.04 -11.41 8.58
N ALA A 882 2.60 -12.15 7.56
CA ALA A 882 3.48 -12.83 6.61
C ALA A 882 4.28 -11.83 5.73
N ILE A 883 3.65 -10.73 5.30
CA ILE A 883 4.36 -9.66 4.60
C ILE A 883 5.33 -8.96 5.54
N ALA A 884 4.90 -8.67 6.76
CA ALA A 884 5.73 -7.99 7.72
C ALA A 884 7.04 -8.74 8.03
N GLU A 885 6.95 -10.07 8.17
CA GLU A 885 8.12 -10.94 8.31
C GLU A 885 9.03 -10.88 7.06
N ASN A 886 8.44 -10.92 5.86
CA ASN A 886 9.19 -10.85 4.61
C ASN A 886 9.87 -9.49 4.41
N PHE A 887 9.19 -8.38 4.69
CA PHE A 887 9.74 -7.04 4.65
C PHE A 887 10.91 -6.90 5.62
N ARG A 888 10.77 -7.40 6.85
CA ARG A 888 11.85 -7.42 7.84
C ARG A 888 13.06 -8.22 7.35
N ALA A 889 12.84 -9.44 6.84
CA ALA A 889 13.93 -10.27 6.32
C ALA A 889 14.64 -9.61 5.13
N THR A 890 13.87 -9.01 4.23
CA THR A 890 14.35 -8.32 3.04
C THR A 890 15.15 -7.06 3.41
N ALA A 891 14.69 -6.27 4.38
CA ALA A 891 15.40 -5.11 4.91
C ALA A 891 16.73 -5.51 5.55
N VAL A 892 16.74 -6.53 6.42
CA VAL A 892 17.98 -7.06 7.03
C VAL A 892 18.95 -7.57 5.96
N ALA A 893 18.44 -8.29 4.96
CA ALA A 893 19.26 -8.77 3.85
C ALA A 893 19.85 -7.60 3.02
N ALA A 894 19.09 -6.54 2.76
CA ALA A 894 19.56 -5.35 2.06
C ALA A 894 20.71 -4.65 2.81
N VAL A 895 20.56 -4.48 4.12
CA VAL A 895 21.60 -3.88 4.98
C VAL A 895 22.87 -4.74 4.97
N MET A 896 22.74 -6.05 5.20
CA MET A 896 23.89 -6.97 5.24
C MET A 896 24.60 -7.06 3.89
N LEU A 897 23.84 -7.12 2.78
CA LEU A 897 24.39 -7.15 1.43
C LEU A 897 25.11 -5.83 1.09
N SER A 898 24.52 -4.69 1.45
CA SER A 898 25.13 -3.37 1.24
C SER A 898 26.45 -3.24 2.00
N LEU A 899 26.45 -3.60 3.29
CA LEU A 899 27.66 -3.60 4.13
C LEU A 899 28.74 -4.53 3.57
N LEU A 900 28.36 -5.72 3.09
CA LEU A 900 29.30 -6.67 2.48
C LEU A 900 29.93 -6.12 1.19
N LEU A 901 29.12 -5.56 0.28
CA LEU A 901 29.61 -5.01 -0.98
C LEU A 901 30.50 -3.78 -0.77
N ILE A 902 30.11 -2.92 0.17
CA ILE A 902 30.93 -1.79 0.61
C ILE A 902 32.27 -2.27 1.19
N LEU A 903 32.24 -3.30 2.03
CA LEU A 903 33.45 -3.89 2.61
C LEU A 903 34.40 -4.39 1.52
N ILE A 904 33.86 -5.14 0.55
CA ILE A 904 34.62 -5.64 -0.60
C ILE A 904 35.22 -4.46 -1.38
N TYR A 905 34.44 -3.43 -1.65
CA TYR A 905 34.89 -2.23 -2.35
C TYR A 905 36.05 -1.54 -1.61
N ILE A 906 35.90 -1.25 -0.31
CA ILE A 906 36.95 -0.59 0.49
C ILE A 906 38.21 -1.45 0.56
N TRP A 907 38.05 -2.78 0.72
CA TRP A 907 39.19 -3.69 0.73
C TRP A 907 39.97 -3.68 -0.59
N VAL A 908 39.27 -3.77 -1.72
CA VAL A 908 39.88 -3.69 -3.06
C VAL A 908 40.54 -2.33 -3.27
N ARG A 909 39.88 -1.24 -2.85
CA ARG A 909 40.34 0.13 -3.06
C ARG A 909 41.61 0.48 -2.28
N PHE A 910 41.66 0.12 -0.99
CA PHE A 910 42.75 0.51 -0.10
C PHE A 910 43.85 -0.56 0.05
N GLY A 911 43.60 -1.80 -0.38
CA GLY A 911 44.56 -2.90 -0.34
C GLY A 911 45.05 -3.25 1.08
N SER A 912 44.32 -2.82 2.11
CA SER A 912 44.70 -2.99 3.51
C SER A 912 43.49 -3.27 4.39
N VAL A 913 43.52 -4.43 5.04
CA VAL A 913 42.47 -4.88 5.98
C VAL A 913 42.25 -3.89 7.13
N ARG A 914 43.28 -3.10 7.51
CA ARG A 914 43.15 -2.10 8.59
C ARG A 914 42.25 -0.93 8.20
N TYR A 915 42.35 -0.45 6.97
CA TYR A 915 41.50 0.66 6.49
C TYR A 915 40.05 0.19 6.39
N SER A 916 39.83 -1.02 5.85
CA SER A 916 38.51 -1.65 5.82
C SER A 916 37.92 -1.85 7.22
N ALA A 917 38.68 -2.37 8.18
CA ALA A 917 38.20 -2.56 9.54
C ALA A 917 37.87 -1.23 10.24
N ALA A 918 38.69 -0.19 10.05
CA ALA A 918 38.43 1.14 10.62
C ALA A 918 37.13 1.74 10.06
N ALA A 919 36.88 1.60 8.75
CA ALA A 919 35.64 2.05 8.12
C ALA A 919 34.42 1.28 8.64
N ILE A 920 34.51 -0.05 8.79
CA ILE A 920 33.41 -0.86 9.35
C ILE A 920 33.06 -0.45 10.78
N VAL A 921 34.08 -0.25 11.63
CA VAL A 921 33.84 0.11 13.04
C VAL A 921 33.15 1.48 13.13
N ALA A 922 33.54 2.44 12.29
CA ALA A 922 32.88 3.74 12.23
C ALA A 922 31.44 3.62 11.72
N LEU A 923 31.21 2.85 10.65
CA LEU A 923 29.86 2.57 10.14
C LEU A 923 28.95 1.93 11.18
N ALA A 924 29.44 0.88 11.86
CA ALA A 924 28.67 0.19 12.88
C ALA A 924 28.35 1.13 14.05
N HIS A 925 29.32 1.95 14.45
CA HIS A 925 29.12 3.00 15.45
C HIS A 925 28.01 3.96 15.04
N ASP A 926 28.04 4.47 13.81
CA ASP A 926 27.09 5.48 13.34
C ASP A 926 25.67 4.93 13.29
N VAL A 927 25.50 3.74 12.69
CA VAL A 927 24.20 3.08 12.60
C VAL A 927 23.63 2.76 13.98
N LEU A 928 24.45 2.25 14.90
CA LEU A 928 24.00 1.93 16.26
C LEU A 928 23.60 3.17 17.06
N ILE A 929 24.32 4.28 16.91
CA ILE A 929 23.95 5.53 17.57
C ILE A 929 22.66 6.10 16.98
N VAL A 930 22.49 6.09 15.66
CA VAL A 930 21.27 6.61 15.04
C VAL A 930 20.04 5.77 15.43
N ILE A 931 20.13 4.44 15.35
CA ILE A 931 19.04 3.56 15.84
C ILE A 931 18.78 3.80 17.34
N GLY A 932 19.84 3.97 18.14
CA GLY A 932 19.72 4.29 19.55
C GLY A 932 19.04 5.64 19.82
N LEU A 933 19.30 6.66 19.01
CA LEU A 933 18.69 7.98 19.12
C LEU A 933 17.24 8.03 18.61
N ILE A 934 16.87 7.13 17.69
CA ILE A 934 15.48 6.87 17.30
C ILE A 934 14.72 6.22 18.46
N ALA A 935 15.26 5.16 19.05
CA ALA A 935 14.66 4.53 20.25
C ALA A 935 14.58 5.51 21.42
N PHE A 936 15.59 6.36 21.59
CA PHE A 936 15.59 7.41 22.59
C PHE A 936 14.50 8.47 22.34
N ALA A 937 14.24 8.85 21.10
CA ALA A 937 13.20 9.83 20.75
C ALA A 937 11.81 9.38 21.23
N GLU A 938 11.45 8.12 21.03
CA GLU A 938 10.17 7.58 21.51
C GLU A 938 10.14 7.44 23.05
N ILE A 939 11.23 7.00 23.69
CA ILE A 939 11.30 6.95 25.17
C ILE A 939 11.13 8.35 25.78
N MET A 940 11.75 9.34 25.16
CA MET A 940 11.65 10.75 25.57
C MET A 940 10.24 11.27 25.48
N TYR A 941 9.53 10.88 24.41
CA TYR A 941 8.15 11.23 24.16
C TYR A 941 7.17 10.50 25.13
N GLU A 942 7.38 9.21 25.41
CA GLU A 942 6.54 8.44 26.34
C GLU A 942 6.67 8.95 27.80
N HIS A 943 7.89 9.25 28.26
CA HIS A 943 8.16 9.56 29.67
C HIS A 943 8.15 11.04 30.02
N HIS A 944 7.79 11.94 29.09
CA HIS A 944 7.70 13.38 29.31
C HIS A 944 8.98 14.00 29.92
N ILE A 945 10.15 13.46 29.57
CA ILE A 945 11.41 13.77 30.28
C ILE A 945 11.93 15.17 29.88
N PHE A 946 11.58 15.65 28.68
CA PHE A 946 12.04 16.94 28.12
C PHE A 946 11.01 17.62 27.22
N ASP A 947 9.75 17.72 27.65
CA ASP A 947 8.65 18.25 26.83
C ASP A 947 9.04 19.55 26.09
N GLY A 948 9.65 20.53 26.78
CA GLY A 948 10.06 21.79 26.13
C GLY A 948 11.23 21.71 25.14
N PHE A 949 12.22 20.82 25.32
CA PHE A 949 13.32 20.67 24.35
C PHE A 949 12.91 19.77 23.19
N ALA A 950 12.19 18.68 23.46
CA ALA A 950 11.69 17.76 22.46
C ALA A 950 10.74 18.48 21.50
N GLN A 951 9.83 19.33 22.00
CA GLN A 951 8.95 20.18 21.18
C GLN A 951 9.75 21.16 20.32
N TRP A 952 10.67 21.94 20.90
CA TRP A 952 11.49 22.89 20.13
C TRP A 952 12.31 22.20 19.04
N ALA A 953 12.80 20.99 19.32
CA ALA A 953 13.56 20.19 18.37
C ALA A 953 12.68 19.36 17.42
N LYS A 954 11.33 19.45 17.49
CA LYS A 954 10.36 18.63 16.73
C LYS A 954 10.62 17.12 16.86
N ILE A 955 10.96 16.62 18.04
CA ILE A 955 11.22 15.18 18.25
C ILE A 955 9.88 14.45 18.41
N GLU A 956 9.61 13.53 17.48
CA GLU A 956 8.43 12.67 17.47
C GLU A 956 8.79 11.22 17.85
N PRO A 957 7.81 10.37 18.22
CA PRO A 957 8.02 8.95 18.47
C PRO A 957 8.27 8.19 17.15
N PHE A 958 9.49 8.35 16.61
CA PHE A 958 9.90 7.76 15.35
C PHE A 958 9.94 6.23 15.41
N LYS A 959 9.28 5.58 14.44
CA LYS A 959 9.31 4.13 14.26
C LYS A 959 10.18 3.75 13.07
N ILE A 960 10.78 2.57 13.14
CA ILE A 960 11.47 1.97 12.00
C ILE A 960 10.41 1.43 11.05
N ASP A 961 10.17 2.15 9.97
CA ASP A 961 9.43 1.76 8.78
C ASP A 961 10.41 1.49 7.61
N LEU A 962 9.89 1.11 6.45
CA LEU A 962 10.66 0.87 5.23
C LEU A 962 11.42 2.13 4.78
N ASN A 963 10.85 3.32 4.98
CA ASN A 963 11.49 4.59 4.64
C ASN A 963 12.71 4.85 5.52
N LEU A 964 12.63 4.58 6.82
CA LEU A 964 13.74 4.74 7.75
C LEU A 964 14.88 3.77 7.44
N VAL A 965 14.56 2.55 6.99
CA VAL A 965 15.60 1.62 6.50
C VAL A 965 16.35 2.21 5.29
N ALA A 966 15.63 2.87 4.37
CA ALA A 966 16.26 3.56 3.25
C ALA A 966 17.12 4.75 3.71
N ALA A 967 16.68 5.50 4.72
CA ALA A 967 17.45 6.57 5.36
C ALA A 967 18.76 6.04 5.97
N LEU A 968 18.69 4.95 6.74
CA LEU A 968 19.86 4.31 7.37
C LEU A 968 20.86 3.79 6.32
N LEU A 969 20.37 3.21 5.23
CA LEU A 969 21.24 2.75 4.14
C LEU A 969 21.89 3.93 3.40
N THR A 970 21.16 5.02 3.20
CA THR A 970 21.71 6.25 2.61
C THR A 970 22.75 6.89 3.50
N LEU A 971 22.50 6.91 4.81
CA LEU A 971 23.45 7.33 5.83
C LEU A 971 24.75 6.52 5.77
N ILE A 972 24.69 5.20 5.61
CA ILE A 972 25.90 4.36 5.46
C ILE A 972 26.76 4.85 4.30
N GLY A 973 26.14 5.15 3.16
CA GLY A 973 26.84 5.71 1.99
C GLY A 973 27.49 7.07 2.30
N TYR A 974 26.74 7.95 2.96
CA TYR A 974 27.20 9.28 3.35
C TYR A 974 28.36 9.26 4.36
N SER A 975 28.23 8.54 5.48
CA SER A 975 29.26 8.42 6.52
C SER A 975 30.59 7.91 5.96
N LEU A 976 30.53 7.00 4.98
CA LEU A 976 31.71 6.51 4.29
C LEU A 976 32.40 7.53 3.43
N ASN A 977 31.67 8.47 2.83
CA ASN A 977 32.24 9.46 1.92
C ASN A 977 33.35 10.26 2.63
N ASP A 978 33.04 10.82 3.80
CA ASP A 978 34.02 11.54 4.62
C ASP A 978 35.15 10.63 5.12
N THR A 979 34.82 9.41 5.56
CA THR A 979 35.82 8.43 6.01
C THR A 979 36.83 8.11 4.90
N ILE A 980 36.37 7.88 3.67
CA ILE A 980 37.20 7.59 2.49
C ILE A 980 38.08 8.79 2.15
N VAL A 981 37.54 10.00 2.19
CA VAL A 981 38.30 11.23 1.92
C VAL A 981 39.46 11.40 2.91
N ILE A 982 39.22 11.21 4.21
CA ILE A 982 40.28 11.34 5.22
C ILE A 982 41.29 10.20 5.07
N MET A 983 40.83 8.97 4.81
CA MET A 983 41.70 7.82 4.57
C MET A 983 42.59 7.98 3.34
N ASP A 984 42.06 8.55 2.26
CA ASP A 984 42.81 8.85 1.04
C ASP A 984 43.88 9.92 1.32
N ARG A 985 43.56 10.94 2.13
CA ARG A 985 44.58 11.91 2.58
C ARG A 985 45.66 11.29 3.45
N ILE A 986 45.29 10.38 4.37
CA ILE A 986 46.27 9.61 5.18
C ILE A 986 47.18 8.80 4.25
N ARG A 987 46.63 8.21 3.19
CA ARG A 987 47.38 7.45 2.20
C ARG A 987 48.32 8.34 1.37
N GLU A 988 47.85 9.51 0.91
CA GLU A 988 48.64 10.52 0.20
C GLU A 988 49.84 10.97 1.07
N ASN A 989 49.57 11.40 2.30
CA ASN A 989 50.58 11.89 3.25
C ASN A 989 51.54 10.79 3.73
N ARG A 990 51.10 9.54 3.79
CA ARG A 990 51.96 8.39 4.10
C ARG A 990 52.93 8.08 2.96
N GLY A 991 52.57 8.38 1.71
CA GLY A 991 53.37 8.06 0.54
C GLY A 991 53.71 6.56 0.45
N LYS A 992 55.00 6.25 0.34
CA LYS A 992 55.52 4.87 0.21
C LYS A 992 55.67 4.13 1.57
N LEU A 993 55.37 4.77 2.70
CA LEU A 993 55.51 4.12 4.00
C LEU A 993 54.49 2.98 4.15
N PRO A 994 54.87 1.84 4.77
CA PRO A 994 53.96 0.71 4.93
C PRO A 994 52.81 1.00 5.91
N TYR A 995 53.01 1.88 6.90
CA TYR A 995 52.02 2.21 7.92
C TYR A 995 51.93 3.72 8.18
N ALA A 996 50.77 4.20 8.63
CA ALA A 996 50.58 5.60 8.99
C ALA A 996 51.11 5.87 10.42
N SER A 997 52.02 6.84 10.56
CA SER A 997 52.54 7.31 11.85
C SER A 997 51.56 8.26 12.53
N LYS A 998 51.76 8.54 13.82
CA LYS A 998 50.92 9.50 14.56
C LYS A 998 50.90 10.90 13.91
N ALA A 999 52.05 11.36 13.41
CA ALA A 999 52.18 12.66 12.77
C ALA A 999 51.41 12.71 11.45
N VAL A 1000 51.49 11.64 10.64
CA VAL A 1000 50.77 11.54 9.36
C VAL A 1000 49.25 11.58 9.58
N VAL A 1001 48.72 10.83 10.55
CA VAL A 1001 47.28 10.81 10.81
C VAL A 1001 46.78 12.17 11.29
N ASN A 1002 47.42 12.77 12.30
CA ASN A 1002 47.03 14.09 12.80
C ASN A 1002 47.10 15.17 11.71
N ARG A 1003 48.16 15.17 10.91
CA ARG A 1003 48.32 16.12 9.80
C ARG A 1003 47.20 15.96 8.77
N SER A 1004 46.90 14.72 8.38
CA SER A 1004 45.87 14.43 7.39
C SER A 1004 44.49 14.87 7.84
N ILE A 1005 44.13 14.59 9.10
CA ILE A 1005 42.85 15.05 9.67
C ILE A 1005 42.77 16.58 9.64
N ASN A 1006 43.79 17.29 10.12
CA ASN A 1006 43.78 18.75 10.18
C ASN A 1006 43.77 19.41 8.79
N GLU A 1007 44.30 18.75 7.76
CA GLU A 1007 44.24 19.22 6.37
C GLU A 1007 42.86 19.00 5.73
N THR A 1008 42.07 18.01 6.19
CA THR A 1008 40.74 17.70 5.64
C THR A 1008 39.57 18.33 6.40
N ILE A 1009 39.76 18.84 7.62
CA ILE A 1009 38.68 19.42 8.44
C ILE A 1009 37.88 20.48 7.67
N SER A 1010 38.55 21.41 6.98
CA SER A 1010 37.87 22.47 6.22
C SER A 1010 36.91 21.90 5.18
N ARG A 1011 37.34 20.85 4.48
CA ARG A 1011 36.53 20.17 3.48
C ARG A 1011 35.36 19.44 4.13
N THR A 1012 35.64 18.56 5.09
CA THR A 1012 34.63 17.76 5.80
C THR A 1012 33.55 18.62 6.46
N LEU A 1013 33.92 19.77 7.03
CA LEU A 1013 32.94 20.67 7.64
C LEU A 1013 32.05 21.37 6.61
N VAL A 1014 32.58 21.72 5.44
CA VAL A 1014 31.78 22.39 4.40
C VAL A 1014 30.86 21.38 3.71
N THR A 1015 31.35 20.19 3.39
CA THR A 1015 30.58 19.12 2.72
C THR A 1015 29.45 18.61 3.61
N SER A 1016 29.76 18.36 4.88
CA SER A 1016 28.75 17.99 5.87
C SER A 1016 27.86 19.15 6.29
N GLY A 1017 28.36 20.38 6.30
CA GLY A 1017 27.55 21.57 6.55
C GLY A 1017 26.47 21.79 5.48
N THR A 1018 26.80 21.67 4.18
CA THR A 1018 25.82 21.86 3.11
C THR A 1018 24.78 20.74 3.07
N THR A 1019 25.20 19.50 3.31
CA THR A 1019 24.27 18.36 3.37
C THR A 1019 23.36 18.48 4.60
N LEU A 1020 23.94 18.81 5.76
CA LEU A 1020 23.17 19.05 7.00
C LEU A 1020 22.16 20.17 6.82
N LEU A 1021 22.52 21.24 6.11
CA LEU A 1021 21.61 22.36 5.84
C LEU A 1021 20.41 21.94 4.97
N ALA A 1022 20.65 21.14 3.93
CA ALA A 1022 19.58 20.61 3.08
C ALA A 1022 18.66 19.65 3.85
N VAL A 1023 19.25 18.74 4.65
CA VAL A 1023 18.49 17.79 5.48
C VAL A 1023 17.74 18.50 6.61
N LEU A 1024 18.31 19.56 7.19
CA LEU A 1024 17.66 20.38 8.21
C LEU A 1024 16.41 21.08 7.67
N LEU A 1025 16.46 21.60 6.44
CA LEU A 1025 15.29 22.20 5.80
C LEU A 1025 14.22 21.15 5.51
N LEU A 1026 14.63 19.96 5.07
CA LEU A 1026 13.71 18.83 4.92
C LEU A 1026 13.12 18.39 6.27
N TYR A 1027 13.87 18.47 7.36
CA TYR A 1027 13.39 18.15 8.69
C TYR A 1027 12.39 19.19 9.22
N ILE A 1028 12.62 20.48 8.92
CA ILE A 1028 11.74 21.54 9.42
C ILE A 1028 10.45 21.64 8.59
N ASP A 1029 10.54 21.49 7.26
CA ASP A 1029 9.46 21.80 6.31
C ASP A 1029 9.04 20.61 5.40
N GLY A 1030 9.69 19.45 5.48
CA GLY A 1030 9.46 18.34 4.53
C GLY A 1030 8.12 17.60 4.69
N GLY A 1031 7.40 17.85 5.78
CA GLY A 1031 6.13 17.22 6.11
C GLY A 1031 6.26 15.87 6.84
N PRO A 1032 5.14 15.32 7.34
CA PRO A 1032 5.12 14.14 8.22
C PRO A 1032 5.75 12.90 7.59
N GLY A 1033 5.46 12.65 6.31
CA GLY A 1033 5.88 11.42 5.65
C GLY A 1033 7.39 11.29 5.41
N VAL A 1034 8.18 12.37 5.60
CA VAL A 1034 9.65 12.35 5.52
C VAL A 1034 10.34 12.81 6.81
N HIS A 1035 9.58 13.07 7.87
CA HIS A 1035 10.12 13.63 9.10
C HIS A 1035 11.05 12.63 9.83
N ALA A 1036 10.60 11.39 10.02
CA ALA A 1036 11.44 10.32 10.55
C ALA A 1036 12.69 10.06 9.69
N PHE A 1037 12.49 10.05 8.36
CA PHE A 1037 13.56 9.88 7.38
C PHE A 1037 14.62 10.98 7.50
N SER A 1038 14.20 12.25 7.57
CA SER A 1038 15.09 13.41 7.67
C SER A 1038 15.76 13.51 9.04
N TYR A 1039 15.10 13.14 10.13
CA TYR A 1039 15.70 13.02 11.46
C TYR A 1039 16.89 12.04 11.47
N ALA A 1040 16.69 10.84 10.92
CA ALA A 1040 17.74 9.82 10.86
C ALA A 1040 18.95 10.29 10.04
N LEU A 1041 18.71 10.99 8.91
CA LEU A 1041 19.78 11.60 8.12
C LEU A 1041 20.45 12.77 8.85
N LEU A 1042 19.70 13.62 9.54
CA LEU A 1042 20.22 14.80 10.26
C LEU A 1042 21.22 14.37 11.33
N VAL A 1043 20.78 13.48 12.21
CA VAL A 1043 21.61 12.90 13.27
C VAL A 1043 22.74 12.09 12.66
N GLY A 1044 22.44 11.31 11.62
CA GLY A 1044 23.44 10.48 10.96
C GLY A 1044 24.58 11.27 10.31
N VAL A 1045 24.30 12.38 9.64
CA VAL A 1045 25.33 13.27 9.06
C VAL A 1045 26.23 13.83 10.16
N LEU A 1046 25.65 14.26 11.30
CA LEU A 1046 26.42 14.74 12.45
C LEU A 1046 27.33 13.66 13.05
N VAL A 1047 26.76 12.48 13.32
CA VAL A 1047 27.48 11.35 13.92
C VAL A 1047 28.55 10.83 12.97
N GLY A 1048 28.26 10.69 11.68
CA GLY A 1048 29.20 10.26 10.65
C GLY A 1048 30.35 11.23 10.43
N THR A 1049 30.09 12.53 10.46
CA THR A 1049 31.14 13.57 10.41
C THR A 1049 32.09 13.44 11.61
N TYR A 1050 31.51 13.28 12.81
CA TYR A 1050 32.28 13.07 14.04
C TYR A 1050 33.09 11.77 13.98
N SER A 1051 32.47 10.65 13.60
CA SER A 1051 33.10 9.32 13.62
C SER A 1051 34.24 9.23 12.61
N SER A 1052 34.10 9.82 11.43
CA SER A 1052 35.13 9.89 10.39
C SER A 1052 36.43 10.53 10.94
N ILE A 1053 36.30 11.63 11.68
CA ILE A 1053 37.41 12.40 12.25
C ILE A 1053 37.96 11.74 13.52
N ALA A 1054 37.08 11.38 14.46
CA ALA A 1054 37.43 11.07 15.84
C ALA A 1054 37.52 9.57 16.16
N VAL A 1055 36.95 8.70 15.31
CA VAL A 1055 36.89 7.24 15.49
C VAL A 1055 37.65 6.52 14.37
N ALA A 1056 37.23 6.69 13.12
CA ALA A 1056 37.78 5.98 11.95
C ALA A 1056 39.28 6.30 11.73
N SER A 1057 39.60 7.59 11.65
CA SER A 1057 40.96 8.04 11.31
C SER A 1057 42.02 7.62 12.35
N PRO A 1058 41.79 7.73 13.68
CA PRO A 1058 42.71 7.22 14.69
C PRO A 1058 42.94 5.70 14.67
N LEU A 1059 41.98 4.90 14.21
CA LEU A 1059 42.10 3.44 14.15
C LEU A 1059 43.10 2.95 13.09
N VAL A 1060 43.42 3.78 12.10
CA VAL A 1060 44.39 3.44 11.04
C VAL A 1060 45.85 3.48 11.53
N TRP A 1061 46.12 4.12 12.68
CA TRP A 1061 47.46 4.28 13.25
C TRP A 1061 48.13 2.95 13.66
N SER A 1062 49.46 2.86 13.47
CA SER A 1062 50.26 1.69 13.89
C SER A 1062 51.41 2.05 14.84
N ARG A 1063 51.33 1.56 16.09
CA ARG A 1063 52.37 1.75 17.12
C ARG A 1063 53.74 1.17 16.74
N LYS A 1064 53.77 0.09 15.93
CA LYS A 1064 55.02 -0.58 15.52
C LYS A 1064 55.92 0.34 14.70
N HIS A 1065 55.35 1.28 13.94
CA HIS A 1065 56.10 2.18 13.06
C HIS A 1065 56.67 3.39 13.82
N ASP A 1066 55.93 3.95 14.78
CA ASP A 1066 56.44 5.05 15.64
C ASP A 1066 57.67 4.59 16.45
N LEU A 1067 57.71 3.31 16.86
CA LEU A 1067 58.86 2.72 17.54
C LEU A 1067 60.07 2.49 16.62
N SER A 1068 59.87 2.23 15.32
CA SER A 1068 60.96 2.11 14.35
C SER A 1068 61.51 3.47 13.91
N GLU A 1069 60.66 4.50 13.79
CA GLU A 1069 61.14 5.86 13.53
C GLU A 1069 61.90 6.44 14.72
N ARG A 1070 61.42 6.20 15.94
CA ARG A 1070 62.17 6.59 17.15
C ARG A 1070 63.54 5.93 17.18
N ARG A 1071 63.62 4.61 16.91
CA ARG A 1071 64.91 3.91 16.82
C ARG A 1071 65.82 4.46 15.73
N LYS A 1072 65.29 4.77 14.54
CA LYS A 1072 66.09 5.39 13.46
C LYS A 1072 66.61 6.78 13.82
N ARG A 1073 65.77 7.62 14.45
CA ARG A 1073 66.20 8.94 14.92
C ARG A 1073 67.23 8.84 16.04
N GLU A 1074 67.03 7.92 16.98
CA GLU A 1074 68.01 7.63 18.03
C GLU A 1074 69.33 7.13 17.43
N GLU A 1075 69.31 6.28 16.40
CA GLU A 1075 70.50 5.84 15.64
C GLU A 1075 71.16 6.97 14.84
N GLU A 1076 70.39 7.86 14.21
CA GLU A 1076 70.90 9.02 13.48
C GLU A 1076 71.49 10.08 14.42
N GLU A 1077 70.86 10.35 15.56
CA GLU A 1077 71.39 11.23 16.61
C GLU A 1077 72.65 10.64 17.25
N LEU A 1078 72.70 9.32 17.47
CA LEU A 1078 73.88 8.64 17.97
C LEU A 1078 75.05 8.70 16.96
N ASN A 1079 74.76 8.61 15.66
CA ASN A 1079 75.75 8.73 14.57
C ASN A 1079 76.15 10.19 14.27
N ALA A 1080 75.36 11.18 14.70
CA ALA A 1080 75.64 12.60 14.52
C ALA A 1080 76.47 13.21 15.67
N LEU A 1081 76.71 12.46 16.75
CA LEU A 1081 77.65 12.85 17.79
C LEU A 1081 79.08 12.76 17.22
N PRO A 1082 79.89 13.83 17.30
CA PRO A 1082 81.28 13.77 16.85
C PRO A 1082 82.04 12.76 17.72
N ASN A 1083 82.73 11.82 17.08
CA ASN A 1083 83.67 10.91 17.77
C ASN A 1083 84.67 11.76 18.58
N GLN A 1084 84.46 11.83 19.89
CA GLN A 1084 85.50 12.22 20.83
C GLN A 1084 86.19 10.93 21.27
N GLU A 1085 87.40 10.71 20.73
CA GLU A 1085 88.40 9.80 21.28
C GLU A 1085 88.84 10.22 22.69
#